data_AF-A0A8S3U3T6-F1
#
_entry.id   AF-A0A8S3U3T6-F1
#
_cell.length_a   1.000
_cell.length_b   1.000
_cell.length_c   1.000
_cell.angle_alpha   90.00
_cell.angle_beta   90.00
_cell.angle_gamma   90.00
#
_symmetry.space_group_name_H-M   'P 1'
#
loop_
_entity.id
_entity.type
_entity.pdbx_description
1 polymer ?
#
loop_
_entity_poly.entity_id
_entity_poly.type
_entity_poly.pdbx_seq_one_letter_code
_entity_poly.pdbx_strand_id
1 'polypeptide(L)'
;MVTRANCLSKAYSGVRSEVVTNLTDLINTDIAPEVPLRGSVSASGDLMPLSYIAAAIIGRKDLKVSKGGKIMSCPEALAEAGISPVVLGPKEGLAIINADSFSAGFSAPTLYDANLLLLLTQVCTGLSIEALEGRTESFHPLIHSCLPHIGQKEIASNMLSILENSKLAITTLDMNLPDKYGFLKQDRYSLRSSAQWLGSAAETLNESCRRITIELNSANDNPIIDHQVVNEKLNFGLPPNLSGCDINVDFGFKGCDTAMASYMSELDHFVNPMSNHVLSAETHNQSINSMALVSARFTSEAVEILQMMTANLLLLTAQAVDLRHIRNIVLKEVEAMTQEYPDLATTLDKIEWYELLFSSKKKTDKEADVQSGRDQFAANDRLSKRLSDLYSSACNGKLDASKQMGQGTMKMYNFIRKDLDIPFYCGQNGIDSWLRKILESIQSRDIENVLEEIFTPISMTKPCEKKDETHDLKEDAQAPDGGWGWIVLVGAVLLNLLIGGAVTTFGVLYVELLDLFHQNASKTAWVGSVANAMGLLFSPVASAMSTRFSCRSMALVGGVITSIGWITTGFMPRIEYMFITYGLVAGIGKSMANIPSIIMVGRWFDKRRSLANGLATAGAGVGTFIFAPLLEFLLRKYGFQGTMLIMSSVMLNICVCGSFFRPVPQNIKLKGSSLTGITNKVFVIDESTDFSMAADCEIPHKTPNGISNKITTNNSLIDTKYRQSNNNENKTLKSYLDYTLLSNRRFICFCISVMLATLGHSPASIMLPALAMQFNIKSKEAAFLLSITGIADIVGRITFGVLCDVKIFKKNRQTLYVFAIFISGVANMCCGFSSEYWHFVIYSCIFGLFAGSYNVLTPVMLVDLLGVENLASSCGLALLFQGLGFLVGPPIAGFVTDIVGDYQSGFYFAGVAMVISAIVVNLSTFCTLFTTLKKDNYEIDRDENGVNDFQFVEHIKNEKKRSSDITMIKLNVRSI
;
A
#
# COMPACT_ATOMS: atom_id res chain seq x y z
N MET A 1 16.69 18.98 -29.80
CA MET A 1 15.84 18.98 -31.01
C MET A 1 15.10 17.64 -31.16
N VAL A 2 15.80 16.50 -31.25
CA VAL A 2 15.19 15.15 -31.37
C VAL A 2 14.08 14.90 -30.33
N THR A 3 14.36 15.11 -29.05
CA THR A 3 13.38 14.94 -27.97
C THR A 3 12.12 15.77 -28.18
N ARG A 4 12.28 17.05 -28.55
CA ARG A 4 11.14 17.94 -28.79
C ARG A 4 10.30 17.47 -29.98
N ALA A 5 10.94 17.04 -31.07
CA ALA A 5 10.24 16.50 -32.23
C ALA A 5 9.39 15.27 -31.85
N ASN A 6 9.95 14.34 -31.06
CA ASN A 6 9.25 13.15 -30.56
C ASN A 6 8.06 13.49 -29.64
N CYS A 7 8.22 14.48 -28.76
CA CYS A 7 7.14 14.93 -27.89
C CYS A 7 5.99 15.57 -28.70
N LEU A 8 6.31 16.42 -29.67
CA LEU A 8 5.32 17.10 -30.53
C LEU A 8 4.58 16.13 -31.47
N SER A 9 5.25 15.08 -31.95
CA SER A 9 4.65 14.09 -32.86
C SER A 9 3.56 13.24 -32.21
N LYS A 10 3.39 13.30 -30.88
CA LYS A 10 2.30 12.63 -30.14
C LYS A 10 0.94 13.31 -30.28
N ALA A 11 0.88 14.46 -30.96
CA ALA A 11 -0.34 15.21 -31.29
C ALA A 11 -1.10 15.86 -30.11
N TYR A 12 -0.54 15.89 -28.89
CA TYR A 12 -1.13 16.57 -27.73
C TYR A 12 -0.83 18.07 -27.62
N SER A 13 0.06 18.58 -28.47
CA SER A 13 0.63 19.94 -28.33
C SER A 13 -0.02 20.98 -29.24
N GLY A 14 -0.97 20.60 -30.11
CA GLY A 14 -1.67 21.51 -31.00
C GLY A 14 -0.78 22.21 -32.05
N VAL A 15 0.28 21.53 -32.52
CA VAL A 15 1.21 22.06 -33.53
C VAL A 15 0.95 21.47 -34.91
N ARG A 16 1.23 22.24 -35.98
CA ARG A 16 1.23 21.70 -37.35
C ARG A 16 2.36 20.70 -37.55
N SER A 17 2.12 19.73 -38.42
CA SER A 17 3.15 18.76 -38.86
C SER A 17 4.37 19.47 -39.45
N GLU A 18 4.18 20.60 -40.12
CA GLU A 18 5.24 21.46 -40.66
C GLU A 18 6.29 21.86 -39.61
N VAL A 19 5.88 22.14 -38.37
CA VAL A 19 6.82 22.47 -37.27
C VAL A 19 7.69 21.27 -36.90
N VAL A 20 7.10 20.07 -36.88
CA VAL A 20 7.82 18.81 -36.60
C VAL A 20 8.76 18.47 -37.75
N THR A 21 8.30 18.62 -39.00
CA THR A 21 9.12 18.43 -40.21
C THR A 21 10.31 19.38 -40.23
N ASN A 22 10.09 20.67 -39.93
CA ASN A 22 11.17 21.65 -39.88
C ASN A 22 12.22 21.29 -38.80
N LEU A 23 11.78 20.87 -37.60
CA LEU A 23 12.68 20.35 -36.57
C LEU A 23 13.50 19.15 -37.04
N THR A 24 12.91 18.22 -37.80
CA THR A 24 13.63 17.08 -38.36
C THR A 24 14.58 17.48 -39.49
N ASP A 25 14.22 18.47 -40.31
CA ASP A 25 15.07 19.00 -41.37
C ASP A 25 16.31 19.67 -40.80
N LEU A 26 16.16 20.45 -39.72
CA LEU A 26 17.29 21.03 -38.98
C LEU A 26 18.26 19.94 -38.47
N ILE A 27 17.73 18.82 -37.94
CA ILE A 27 18.55 17.69 -37.47
C ILE A 27 19.27 17.02 -38.65
N ASN A 28 18.55 16.71 -39.74
CA ASN A 28 19.09 16.01 -40.89
C ASN A 28 20.14 16.81 -41.67
N THR A 29 20.10 18.14 -41.55
CA THR A 29 21.04 19.08 -42.20
C THR A 29 22.13 19.58 -41.26
N ASP A 30 22.21 19.01 -40.04
CA ASP A 30 23.17 19.36 -38.99
C ASP A 30 23.15 20.85 -38.61
N ILE A 31 21.96 21.48 -38.60
CA ILE A 31 21.78 22.86 -38.17
C ILE A 31 21.33 22.89 -36.70
N ALA A 32 22.18 23.45 -35.83
CA ALA A 32 21.88 23.62 -34.42
C ALA A 32 22.08 25.07 -33.95
N PRO A 33 21.15 25.69 -33.21
CA PRO A 33 21.33 27.04 -32.70
C PRO A 33 22.41 27.13 -31.62
N GLU A 34 23.12 28.25 -31.55
CA GLU A 34 23.99 28.56 -30.42
C GLU A 34 23.14 28.90 -29.20
N VAL A 35 23.05 27.95 -28.25
CA VAL A 35 22.23 28.08 -27.05
C VAL A 35 23.10 28.39 -25.83
N PRO A 36 22.76 29.39 -24.99
CA PRO A 36 23.49 29.65 -23.76
C PRO A 36 23.41 28.47 -22.79
N LEU A 37 24.53 28.17 -22.13
CA LEU A 37 24.65 27.04 -21.20
C LEU A 37 23.74 27.17 -19.96
N ARG A 38 23.37 28.39 -19.55
CA ARG A 38 22.61 28.67 -18.33
C ARG A 38 21.34 29.47 -18.65
N GLY A 39 20.33 29.33 -17.80
CA GLY A 39 19.08 30.09 -17.87
C GLY A 39 17.81 29.23 -17.87
N SER A 40 17.93 27.90 -17.92
CA SER A 40 16.83 27.00 -17.57
C SER A 40 16.79 26.76 -16.05
N VAL A 41 15.57 26.68 -15.51
CA VAL A 41 15.28 26.20 -14.15
C VAL A 41 14.49 24.90 -14.16
N SER A 42 14.11 24.40 -15.34
CA SER A 42 13.36 23.14 -15.54
C SER A 42 12.14 23.01 -14.62
N ALA A 43 11.40 24.11 -14.43
CA ALA A 43 10.26 24.19 -13.51
C ALA A 43 8.93 23.91 -14.21
N SER A 44 8.68 24.59 -15.34
CA SER A 44 7.54 24.33 -16.24
C SER A 44 8.00 23.92 -17.65
N GLY A 45 9.32 23.81 -17.85
CA GLY A 45 9.96 23.64 -19.15
C GLY A 45 11.32 24.33 -19.23
N ASP A 46 12.16 23.88 -20.16
CA ASP A 46 13.43 24.47 -20.55
C ASP A 46 13.22 25.70 -21.46
N LEU A 47 12.44 26.66 -20.99
CA LEU A 47 11.93 27.81 -21.76
C LEU A 47 13.02 28.59 -22.49
N MET A 48 14.05 29.02 -21.75
CA MET A 48 15.12 29.84 -22.31
C MET A 48 15.88 29.10 -23.42
N PRO A 49 16.44 27.89 -23.21
CA PRO A 49 17.17 27.21 -24.28
C PRO A 49 16.26 26.76 -25.43
N LEU A 50 15.00 26.37 -25.18
CA LEU A 50 14.06 26.03 -26.25
C LEU A 50 13.63 27.24 -27.09
N SER A 51 13.67 28.45 -26.54
CA SER A 51 13.40 29.67 -27.32
C SER A 51 14.39 29.89 -28.46
N TYR A 52 15.64 29.39 -28.33
CA TYR A 52 16.64 29.44 -29.41
C TYR A 52 16.33 28.43 -30.52
N ILE A 53 15.73 27.29 -30.17
CA ILE A 53 15.20 26.33 -31.17
C ILE A 53 14.00 26.92 -31.89
N ALA A 54 13.06 27.54 -31.16
CA ALA A 54 11.95 28.27 -31.77
C ALA A 54 12.44 29.40 -32.69
N ALA A 55 13.47 30.14 -32.29
CA ALA A 55 14.09 31.19 -33.10
C ALA A 55 14.74 30.64 -34.39
N ALA A 56 15.30 29.43 -34.36
CA ALA A 56 15.86 28.77 -35.54
C ALA A 56 14.75 28.37 -36.53
N ILE A 57 13.64 27.81 -36.04
CA ILE A 57 12.48 27.41 -36.86
C ILE A 57 11.89 28.61 -37.62
N ILE A 58 11.82 29.79 -36.98
CA ILE A 58 11.30 31.02 -37.61
C ILE A 58 12.34 31.78 -38.45
N GLY A 59 13.59 31.32 -38.51
CA GLY A 59 14.64 31.98 -39.28
C GLY A 59 15.07 33.35 -38.73
N ARG A 60 15.19 33.50 -37.40
CA ARG A 60 15.52 34.79 -36.77
C ARG A 60 16.89 35.30 -37.24
N LYS A 61 16.95 36.54 -37.75
CA LYS A 61 18.14 37.08 -38.45
C LYS A 61 19.39 37.23 -37.57
N ASP A 62 19.20 37.53 -36.30
CA ASP A 62 20.26 37.75 -35.31
C ASP A 62 20.72 36.44 -34.62
N LEU A 63 20.03 35.32 -34.87
CA LEU A 63 20.40 34.03 -34.32
C LEU A 63 21.58 33.45 -35.09
N LYS A 64 22.60 33.02 -34.35
CA LYS A 64 23.70 32.22 -34.89
C LYS A 64 23.40 30.73 -34.74
N VAL A 65 23.75 29.98 -35.77
CA VAL A 65 23.61 28.52 -35.81
C VAL A 65 24.92 27.90 -36.27
N SER A 66 25.20 26.68 -35.81
CA SER A 66 26.26 25.82 -36.33
C SER A 66 25.68 24.91 -37.41
N LYS A 67 26.34 24.84 -38.57
CA LYS A 67 26.09 23.87 -39.63
C LYS A 67 27.41 23.16 -39.98
N GLY A 68 27.52 21.85 -39.75
CA GLY A 68 28.77 21.12 -40.01
C GLY A 68 29.97 21.68 -39.23
N GLY A 69 29.74 22.23 -38.03
CA GLY A 69 30.74 22.89 -37.19
C GLY A 69 31.09 24.34 -37.57
N LYS A 70 30.52 24.91 -38.64
CA LYS A 70 30.71 26.32 -39.02
C LYS A 70 29.59 27.19 -38.46
N ILE A 71 29.96 28.23 -37.72
CA ILE A 71 29.01 29.24 -37.20
C ILE A 71 28.63 30.21 -38.32
N MET A 72 27.34 30.40 -38.55
CA MET A 72 26.78 31.34 -39.54
C MET A 72 25.43 31.88 -39.08
N SER A 73 24.85 32.83 -39.82
CA SER A 73 23.52 33.34 -39.50
C SER A 73 22.44 32.29 -39.80
N CYS A 74 21.37 32.27 -39.01
CA CYS A 74 20.26 31.33 -39.21
C CYS A 74 19.66 31.41 -40.63
N PRO A 75 19.38 32.58 -41.22
CA PRO A 75 18.84 32.65 -42.58
C PRO A 75 19.76 32.08 -43.66
N GLU A 76 21.08 32.29 -43.55
CA GLU A 76 22.06 31.73 -44.48
C GLU A 76 22.09 30.20 -44.39
N ALA A 77 22.10 29.65 -43.17
CA ALA A 77 22.11 28.21 -42.95
C ALA A 77 20.85 27.54 -43.51
N LEU A 78 19.67 28.13 -43.27
CA LEU A 78 18.39 27.64 -43.78
C LEU A 78 18.34 27.70 -45.31
N ALA A 79 18.79 28.80 -45.91
CA ALA A 79 18.84 28.94 -47.37
C ALA A 79 19.80 27.92 -48.01
N GLU A 80 20.97 27.70 -47.42
CA GLU A 80 21.94 26.71 -47.90
C GLU A 80 21.43 25.26 -47.75
N ALA A 81 20.54 25.00 -46.79
CA ALA A 81 19.91 23.69 -46.56
C ALA A 81 18.57 23.51 -47.32
N GLY A 82 18.07 24.54 -48.01
CA GLY A 82 16.77 24.50 -48.69
C GLY A 82 15.57 24.44 -47.75
N ILE A 83 15.72 24.87 -46.49
CA ILE A 83 14.68 24.84 -45.46
C ILE A 83 13.96 26.19 -45.42
N SER A 84 12.63 26.17 -45.56
CA SER A 84 11.81 27.38 -45.43
C SER A 84 11.51 27.68 -43.95
N PRO A 85 11.69 28.93 -43.48
CA PRO A 85 11.28 29.32 -42.13
C PRO A 85 9.76 29.19 -41.92
N VAL A 86 9.34 28.75 -40.74
CA VAL A 86 7.91 28.58 -40.40
C VAL A 86 7.39 29.83 -39.70
N VAL A 87 6.24 30.34 -40.14
CA VAL A 87 5.48 31.37 -39.41
C VAL A 87 4.62 30.67 -38.37
N LEU A 88 4.93 30.82 -37.09
CA LEU A 88 4.22 30.12 -36.01
C LEU A 88 2.76 30.59 -35.86
N GLY A 89 1.85 29.63 -35.73
CA GLY A 89 0.44 29.84 -35.42
C GLY A 89 0.17 29.96 -33.92
N PRO A 90 -1.11 30.08 -33.53
CA PRO A 90 -1.53 30.10 -32.13
C PRO A 90 -1.02 28.85 -31.38
N LYS A 91 -0.57 29.02 -30.14
CA LYS A 91 0.05 27.99 -29.27
C LYS A 91 1.38 27.39 -29.76
N GLU A 92 1.69 27.38 -31.05
CA GLU A 92 2.91 26.70 -31.57
C GLU A 92 4.19 27.20 -30.92
N GLY A 93 4.33 28.51 -30.70
CA GLY A 93 5.48 29.07 -29.96
C GLY A 93 5.59 28.53 -28.54
N LEU A 94 4.46 28.44 -27.82
CA LEU A 94 4.41 27.90 -26.46
C LEU A 94 4.70 26.39 -26.45
N ALA A 95 4.14 25.64 -27.40
CA ALA A 95 4.33 24.19 -27.53
C ALA A 95 5.79 23.78 -27.81
N ILE A 96 6.56 24.66 -28.48
CA ILE A 96 7.99 24.44 -28.72
C ILE A 96 8.80 24.71 -27.45
N ILE A 97 8.48 25.77 -26.68
CA ILE A 97 9.33 26.23 -25.57
C ILE A 97 8.97 25.63 -24.21
N ASN A 98 7.73 25.25 -24.00
CA ASN A 98 7.20 24.86 -22.70
C ASN A 98 7.38 23.35 -22.51
N ALA A 99 8.61 22.87 -22.33
CA ALA A 99 8.90 21.44 -22.10
C ALA A 99 10.30 21.17 -21.56
N ASP A 100 10.53 20.04 -20.88
CA ASP A 100 11.85 19.68 -20.32
C ASP A 100 12.76 18.93 -21.32
N SER A 101 12.65 19.30 -22.61
CA SER A 101 13.29 18.57 -23.69
C SER A 101 14.82 18.72 -23.75
N PHE A 102 15.39 19.81 -23.21
CA PHE A 102 16.85 19.95 -23.10
C PHE A 102 17.38 19.08 -21.96
N SER A 103 16.72 19.12 -20.81
CA SER A 103 17.09 18.37 -19.61
C SER A 103 17.01 16.86 -19.84
N ALA A 104 15.89 16.38 -20.40
CA ALA A 104 15.74 14.98 -20.77
C ALA A 104 16.72 14.57 -21.89
N GLY A 105 16.88 15.43 -22.90
CA GLY A 105 17.81 15.19 -24.02
C GLY A 105 19.28 15.15 -23.60
N PHE A 106 19.68 15.92 -22.59
CA PHE A 106 21.03 15.91 -22.03
C PHE A 106 21.26 14.73 -21.08
N SER A 107 20.21 14.33 -20.34
CA SER A 107 20.27 13.19 -19.42
C SER A 107 20.45 11.85 -20.15
N ALA A 108 19.90 11.72 -21.36
CA ALA A 108 19.96 10.49 -22.14
C ALA A 108 21.40 10.03 -22.49
N PRO A 109 22.26 10.83 -23.15
CA PRO A 109 23.65 10.44 -23.41
C PRO A 109 24.46 10.32 -22.12
N THR A 110 24.19 11.15 -21.11
CA THR A 110 24.84 11.04 -19.80
C THR A 110 24.58 9.67 -19.13
N LEU A 111 23.33 9.20 -19.22
CA LEU A 111 22.97 7.87 -18.71
C LEU A 111 23.55 6.75 -19.59
N TYR A 112 23.62 6.93 -20.90
CA TYR A 112 24.30 5.98 -21.79
C TYR A 112 25.77 5.82 -21.38
N ASP A 113 26.49 6.93 -21.22
CA ASP A 113 27.89 6.93 -20.78
C ASP A 113 28.03 6.32 -19.38
N ALA A 114 27.12 6.63 -18.45
CA ALA A 114 27.14 6.05 -17.10
C ALA A 114 26.95 4.53 -17.11
N ASN A 115 26.07 4.00 -17.97
CA ASN A 115 25.90 2.55 -18.14
C ASN A 115 27.13 1.90 -18.79
N LEU A 116 27.72 2.56 -19.80
CA LEU A 116 28.98 2.10 -20.39
C LEU A 116 30.11 2.05 -19.36
N LEU A 117 30.24 3.09 -18.53
CA LEU A 117 31.22 3.16 -17.46
C LEU A 117 30.97 2.10 -16.38
N LEU A 118 29.71 1.77 -16.08
CA LEU A 118 29.39 0.67 -15.16
C LEU A 118 29.85 -0.68 -15.71
N LEU A 119 29.65 -0.94 -17.01
CA LEU A 119 30.16 -2.16 -17.67
C LEU A 119 31.68 -2.17 -17.70
N LEU A 120 32.32 -1.05 -18.06
CA LEU A 120 33.78 -0.92 -18.05
C LEU A 120 34.37 -1.15 -16.64
N THR A 121 33.70 -0.65 -15.60
CA THR A 121 34.11 -0.85 -14.21
C THR A 121 34.08 -2.32 -13.80
N GLN A 122 33.12 -3.11 -14.31
CA GLN A 122 33.10 -4.56 -14.11
C GLN A 122 34.33 -5.21 -14.75
N VAL A 123 34.67 -4.84 -15.99
CA VAL A 123 35.87 -5.34 -16.68
C VAL A 123 37.15 -4.96 -15.93
N CYS A 124 37.29 -3.70 -15.51
CA CYS A 124 38.43 -3.26 -14.70
C CYS A 124 38.53 -3.99 -13.35
N THR A 125 37.38 -4.32 -12.75
CA THR A 125 37.33 -5.15 -11.53
C THR A 125 37.83 -6.55 -11.82
N GLY A 126 37.45 -7.16 -12.95
CA GLY A 126 37.93 -8.45 -13.41
C GLY A 126 39.46 -8.45 -13.59
N LEU A 127 39.99 -7.47 -14.33
CA LEU A 127 41.44 -7.27 -14.49
C LEU A 127 42.16 -7.11 -13.15
N SER A 128 41.55 -6.40 -12.20
CA SER A 128 42.12 -6.22 -10.86
C SER A 128 42.14 -7.52 -10.06
N ILE A 129 41.14 -8.38 -10.24
CA ILE A 129 41.11 -9.71 -9.63
C ILE A 129 42.22 -10.57 -10.22
N GLU A 130 42.38 -10.60 -11.54
CA GLU A 130 43.47 -11.37 -12.17
C GLU A 130 44.86 -10.85 -11.76
N ALA A 131 45.08 -9.54 -11.81
CA ALA A 131 46.37 -8.93 -11.49
C ALA A 131 46.79 -9.10 -10.01
N LEU A 132 45.82 -9.24 -9.11
CA LEU A 132 46.04 -9.43 -7.68
C LEU A 132 45.89 -10.89 -7.25
N GLU A 133 45.74 -11.82 -8.20
CA GLU A 133 45.50 -13.25 -7.94
C GLU A 133 44.30 -13.46 -6.97
N GLY A 134 43.25 -12.65 -7.15
CA GLY A 134 42.03 -12.68 -6.34
C GLY A 134 41.14 -13.88 -6.63
N ARG A 135 40.16 -14.12 -5.76
CA ARG A 135 39.30 -15.31 -5.75
C ARG A 135 37.97 -15.08 -6.47
N THR A 136 37.68 -15.94 -7.45
CA THR A 136 36.42 -15.93 -8.23
C THR A 136 35.20 -16.35 -7.41
N GLU A 137 35.40 -17.10 -6.32
CA GLU A 137 34.35 -17.59 -5.41
C GLU A 137 33.41 -16.50 -4.89
N SER A 138 33.92 -15.27 -4.77
CA SER A 138 33.16 -14.10 -4.31
C SER A 138 31.93 -13.81 -5.19
N PHE A 139 31.92 -14.28 -6.45
CA PHE A 139 30.86 -14.08 -7.44
C PHE A 139 29.94 -15.29 -7.60
N HIS A 140 30.12 -16.34 -6.80
CA HIS A 140 29.39 -17.59 -6.95
C HIS A 140 27.86 -17.39 -6.82
N PRO A 141 27.01 -17.96 -7.71
CA PRO A 141 25.58 -17.64 -7.77
C PRO A 141 24.83 -17.89 -6.45
N LEU A 142 25.28 -18.87 -5.66
CA LEU A 142 24.72 -19.13 -4.33
C LEU A 142 24.76 -17.89 -3.43
N ILE A 143 25.89 -17.17 -3.39
CA ILE A 143 26.07 -15.96 -2.54
C ILE A 143 25.03 -14.91 -2.91
N HIS A 144 24.88 -14.65 -4.21
CA HIS A 144 23.98 -13.62 -4.74
C HIS A 144 22.51 -14.09 -4.77
N SER A 145 22.25 -15.40 -4.75
CA SER A 145 20.90 -15.96 -4.58
C SER A 145 20.34 -15.74 -3.18
N CYS A 146 21.19 -15.74 -2.16
CA CYS A 146 20.82 -15.51 -0.76
C CYS A 146 20.49 -14.03 -0.45
N LEU A 147 20.97 -13.09 -1.27
CA LEU A 147 20.73 -11.65 -1.18
C LEU A 147 20.14 -11.18 -2.51
N PRO A 148 18.82 -11.30 -2.73
CA PRO A 148 18.23 -11.29 -4.07
C PRO A 148 18.05 -9.88 -4.67
N HIS A 149 19.04 -9.01 -4.53
CA HIS A 149 19.17 -7.80 -5.35
C HIS A 149 19.43 -8.21 -6.80
N ILE A 150 18.64 -7.67 -7.72
CA ILE A 150 18.63 -8.07 -9.12
C ILE A 150 19.95 -7.62 -9.77
N GLY A 151 20.38 -6.37 -9.53
CA GLY A 151 21.62 -5.85 -10.09
C GLY A 151 22.86 -6.54 -9.51
N GLN A 152 22.84 -6.94 -8.23
CA GLN A 152 23.94 -7.71 -7.65
C GLN A 152 24.08 -9.10 -8.29
N LYS A 153 22.97 -9.77 -8.57
CA LYS A 153 22.97 -11.08 -9.25
C LYS A 153 23.48 -10.97 -10.68
N GLU A 154 22.99 -9.96 -11.40
CA GLU A 154 23.41 -9.67 -12.76
C GLU A 154 24.92 -9.42 -12.83
N ILE A 155 25.43 -8.51 -11.98
CA ILE A 155 26.87 -8.22 -11.96
C ILE A 155 27.69 -9.42 -11.54
N ALA A 156 27.26 -10.20 -10.55
CA ALA A 156 27.98 -11.42 -10.18
C ALA A 156 28.05 -12.42 -11.34
N SER A 157 26.97 -12.58 -12.08
CA SER A 157 26.93 -13.41 -13.28
C SER A 157 27.89 -12.90 -14.35
N ASN A 158 27.89 -11.59 -14.61
CA ASN A 158 28.81 -10.96 -15.56
C ASN A 158 30.27 -11.13 -15.13
N MET A 159 30.58 -10.95 -13.84
CA MET A 159 31.93 -11.13 -13.31
C MET A 159 32.44 -12.56 -13.44
N LEU A 160 31.57 -13.56 -13.24
CA LEU A 160 31.92 -14.96 -13.52
C LEU A 160 32.21 -15.21 -14.99
N SER A 161 31.43 -14.62 -15.89
CA SER A 161 31.65 -14.71 -17.33
C SER A 161 32.96 -14.00 -17.76
N ILE A 162 33.23 -12.82 -17.21
CA ILE A 162 34.48 -12.06 -17.47
C ILE A 162 35.71 -12.85 -17.03
N LEU A 163 35.63 -13.58 -15.90
CA LEU A 163 36.73 -14.34 -15.31
C LEU A 163 36.76 -15.81 -15.75
N GLU A 164 35.87 -16.20 -16.65
CA GLU A 164 35.75 -17.59 -17.10
C GLU A 164 37.06 -18.06 -17.76
N ASN A 165 37.54 -19.23 -17.35
CA ASN A 165 38.81 -19.82 -17.80
C ASN A 165 40.08 -18.97 -17.55
N SER A 166 40.03 -17.97 -16.67
CA SER A 166 41.24 -17.26 -16.24
C SER A 166 42.25 -18.21 -15.61
N LYS A 167 43.53 -18.07 -16.00
CA LYS A 167 44.67 -18.78 -15.39
C LYS A 167 45.34 -17.98 -14.26
N LEU A 168 44.87 -16.76 -14.03
CA LEU A 168 45.43 -15.83 -13.05
C LEU A 168 44.51 -15.69 -11.82
N ALA A 169 43.20 -15.69 -12.02
CA ALA A 169 42.25 -15.67 -10.91
C ALA A 169 42.18 -17.03 -10.20
N ILE A 170 42.23 -17.02 -8.87
CA ILE A 170 42.28 -18.25 -8.06
C ILE A 170 40.87 -18.82 -7.92
N THR A 171 40.73 -20.11 -8.23
CA THR A 171 39.49 -20.88 -8.01
C THR A 171 39.78 -22.02 -7.03
N THR A 172 38.82 -22.41 -6.18
CA THR A 172 39.01 -23.43 -5.11
C THR A 172 39.44 -24.81 -5.61
N LEU A 173 39.31 -25.07 -6.91
CA LEU A 173 39.78 -26.29 -7.57
C LEU A 173 41.30 -26.35 -7.72
N ASP A 174 42.01 -25.22 -7.57
CA ASP A 174 43.47 -25.17 -7.49
C ASP A 174 43.96 -25.60 -6.09
N MET A 175 43.69 -26.87 -5.74
CA MET A 175 44.07 -27.50 -4.47
C MET A 175 45.60 -27.71 -4.30
N ASN A 176 46.42 -27.16 -5.19
CA ASN A 176 47.88 -27.24 -5.16
C ASN A 176 48.54 -25.93 -4.68
N LEU A 177 47.78 -24.98 -4.14
CA LEU A 177 48.37 -23.82 -3.48
C LEU A 177 49.00 -24.29 -2.16
N PRO A 178 50.34 -24.26 -2.00
CA PRO A 178 50.96 -24.66 -0.76
C PRO A 178 50.42 -23.78 0.37
N ASP A 179 50.11 -24.38 1.52
CA ASP A 179 49.83 -23.70 2.79
C ASP A 179 51.08 -22.89 3.23
N LYS A 180 51.42 -21.85 2.48
CA LYS A 180 52.42 -20.87 2.84
C LYS A 180 51.73 -19.89 3.78
N TYR A 181 52.07 -19.98 5.06
CA TYR A 181 51.84 -18.94 6.05
C TYR A 181 52.18 -17.56 5.43
N GLY A 182 51.19 -16.69 5.25
CA GLY A 182 51.38 -15.33 4.73
C GLY A 182 50.34 -14.83 3.70
N PHE A 183 49.52 -15.71 3.11
CA PHE A 183 48.50 -15.30 2.12
C PHE A 183 47.15 -14.93 2.77
N LEU A 184 46.46 -13.93 2.20
CA LEU A 184 45.13 -13.52 2.64
C LEU A 184 44.11 -14.64 2.35
N LYS A 185 43.39 -15.08 3.39
CA LYS A 185 42.34 -16.11 3.25
C LYS A 185 41.11 -15.61 2.48
N GLN A 186 40.91 -14.30 2.44
CA GLN A 186 39.83 -13.62 1.72
C GLN A 186 40.37 -12.35 1.07
N ASP A 187 39.88 -12.03 -0.11
CA ASP A 187 40.20 -10.74 -0.72
C ASP A 187 39.60 -9.59 0.09
N ARG A 188 40.21 -8.42 -0.07
CA ARG A 188 39.69 -7.16 0.48
C ARG A 188 38.40 -6.76 -0.24
N TYR A 189 37.61 -5.91 0.41
CA TYR A 189 36.25 -5.56 -0.04
C TYR A 189 36.20 -4.96 -1.45
N SER A 190 37.22 -4.19 -1.86
CA SER A 190 37.30 -3.62 -3.21
C SER A 190 37.18 -4.67 -4.32
N LEU A 191 37.58 -5.92 -4.07
CA LEU A 191 37.41 -7.04 -4.99
C LEU A 191 36.20 -7.91 -4.59
N ARG A 192 36.17 -8.39 -3.34
CA ARG A 192 35.19 -9.39 -2.88
C ARG A 192 33.76 -8.88 -2.77
N SER A 193 33.56 -7.60 -2.46
CA SER A 193 32.23 -7.00 -2.35
C SER A 193 31.83 -6.16 -3.58
N SER A 194 32.57 -6.29 -4.68
CA SER A 194 32.35 -5.47 -5.89
C SER A 194 30.98 -5.70 -6.51
N ALA A 195 30.48 -6.94 -6.59
CA ALA A 195 29.14 -7.23 -7.11
C ALA A 195 28.02 -6.64 -6.23
N GLN A 196 28.20 -6.62 -4.90
CA GLN A 196 27.27 -6.00 -3.95
C GLN A 196 27.24 -4.48 -4.15
N TRP A 197 28.42 -3.86 -4.33
CA TRP A 197 28.55 -2.42 -4.49
C TRP A 197 28.03 -1.94 -5.85
N LEU A 198 28.53 -2.52 -6.94
CA LEU A 198 28.14 -2.17 -8.29
C LEU A 198 26.67 -2.55 -8.57
N GLY A 199 26.15 -3.60 -7.92
CA GLY A 199 24.77 -4.05 -8.11
C GLY A 199 23.74 -2.99 -7.72
N SER A 200 24.01 -2.22 -6.66
CA SER A 200 23.16 -1.08 -6.28
C SER A 200 23.24 0.07 -7.29
N ALA A 201 24.42 0.30 -7.89
CA ALA A 201 24.58 1.30 -8.94
C ALA A 201 23.83 0.88 -10.22
N ALA A 202 23.88 -0.40 -10.59
CA ALA A 202 23.13 -0.96 -11.71
C ALA A 202 21.62 -0.77 -11.56
N GLU A 203 21.05 -1.10 -10.40
CA GLU A 203 19.62 -0.91 -10.13
C GLU A 203 19.20 0.56 -10.21
N THR A 204 20.05 1.47 -9.71
CA THR A 204 19.82 2.92 -9.76
C THR A 204 19.87 3.46 -11.18
N LEU A 205 20.84 3.02 -11.98
CA LEU A 205 20.96 3.40 -13.39
C LEU A 205 19.81 2.84 -14.21
N ASN A 206 19.38 1.59 -13.98
CA ASN A 206 18.24 1.01 -14.68
C ASN A 206 16.94 1.78 -14.41
N GLU A 207 16.67 2.15 -13.16
CA GLU A 207 15.50 2.96 -12.82
C GLU A 207 15.61 4.39 -13.38
N SER A 208 16.80 4.99 -13.36
CA SER A 208 17.05 6.30 -13.98
C SER A 208 16.80 6.25 -15.50
N CYS A 209 17.31 5.21 -16.19
CA CYS A 209 17.06 4.97 -17.61
C CYS A 209 15.57 4.84 -17.88
N ARG A 210 14.83 4.10 -17.05
CA ARG A 210 13.38 3.95 -17.19
C ARG A 210 12.67 5.30 -17.09
N ARG A 211 13.01 6.13 -16.10
CA ARG A 211 12.39 7.45 -15.90
C ARG A 211 12.70 8.42 -17.02
N ILE A 212 13.96 8.54 -17.44
CA ILE A 212 14.35 9.40 -18.55
C ILE A 212 13.74 8.88 -19.87
N THR A 213 13.63 7.58 -20.07
CA THR A 213 12.94 7.01 -21.24
C THR A 213 11.46 7.40 -21.26
N ILE A 214 10.78 7.40 -20.11
CA ILE A 214 9.39 7.88 -20.01
C ILE A 214 9.34 9.36 -20.37
N GLU A 215 10.24 10.19 -19.84
CA GLU A 215 10.25 11.64 -20.09
C GLU A 215 10.57 11.99 -21.56
N LEU A 216 11.53 11.29 -22.18
CA LEU A 216 11.82 11.42 -23.61
C LEU A 216 10.61 11.07 -24.49
N ASN A 217 9.70 10.26 -23.96
CA ASN A 217 8.50 9.77 -24.62
C ASN A 217 7.20 10.30 -23.97
N SER A 218 7.25 11.44 -23.28
CA SER A 218 6.06 12.11 -22.75
C SER A 218 5.56 13.18 -23.72
N ALA A 219 4.30 13.60 -23.56
CA ALA A 219 3.82 14.88 -24.07
C ALA A 219 3.91 15.88 -22.91
N ASN A 220 5.03 16.59 -22.83
CA ASN A 220 5.42 17.43 -21.70
C ASN A 220 5.29 18.93 -21.99
N ASP A 221 4.25 19.34 -22.73
CA ASP A 221 3.93 20.76 -22.92
C ASP A 221 2.61 21.18 -22.28
N ASN A 222 2.45 22.48 -22.03
CA ASN A 222 1.26 23.02 -21.38
C ASN A 222 0.69 24.24 -22.15
N PRO A 223 -0.64 24.35 -22.32
CA PRO A 223 -1.66 23.34 -21.99
C PRO A 223 -1.53 22.11 -22.89
N ILE A 224 -1.76 20.94 -22.31
CA ILE A 224 -2.07 19.75 -23.10
C ILE A 224 -3.39 20.01 -23.78
N ILE A 225 -3.40 19.87 -25.10
CA ILE A 225 -4.65 19.81 -25.83
C ILE A 225 -5.15 18.39 -25.59
N ASP A 226 -6.11 18.21 -24.69
CA ASP A 226 -6.91 17.00 -24.64
C ASP A 226 -8.16 17.23 -25.48
N HIS A 227 -8.17 16.59 -26.63
CA HIS A 227 -9.07 16.89 -27.71
C HIS A 227 -9.82 15.64 -28.10
N GLN A 228 -10.93 15.35 -27.46
CA GLN A 228 -11.67 14.16 -27.86
C GLN A 228 -13.12 14.40 -28.20
N VAL A 229 -13.73 15.49 -27.73
CA VAL A 229 -15.19 15.65 -27.89
C VAL A 229 -15.58 16.99 -28.51
N VAL A 230 -15.08 18.11 -28.00
CA VAL A 230 -15.55 19.46 -28.38
C VAL A 230 -14.84 20.02 -29.63
N ASN A 231 -13.62 19.58 -29.94
CA ASN A 231 -12.85 20.09 -31.09
C ASN A 231 -13.09 19.27 -32.37
N GLU A 232 -13.65 19.89 -33.42
CA GLU A 232 -14.01 19.24 -34.69
C GLU A 232 -12.87 18.51 -35.39
N LYS A 233 -11.63 19.01 -35.27
CA LYS A 233 -10.47 18.43 -35.95
C LYS A 233 -10.02 17.12 -35.32
N LEU A 234 -10.52 16.84 -34.13
CA LEU A 234 -9.93 15.89 -33.20
C LEU A 234 -10.99 14.96 -32.57
N ASN A 235 -12.27 15.29 -32.73
CA ASN A 235 -13.41 14.52 -32.23
C ASN A 235 -13.96 13.49 -33.25
N PHE A 236 -13.18 13.17 -34.28
CA PHE A 236 -13.46 12.16 -35.32
C PHE A 236 -14.81 12.37 -36.04
N GLY A 237 -15.08 13.59 -36.50
CA GLY A 237 -16.26 13.94 -37.31
C GLY A 237 -17.53 14.14 -36.49
N LEU A 238 -17.43 14.70 -35.29
CA LEU A 238 -18.54 15.32 -34.57
C LEU A 238 -18.54 16.84 -34.85
N PRO A 239 -19.68 17.54 -34.76
CA PRO A 239 -19.74 18.97 -35.02
C PRO A 239 -18.85 19.77 -34.05
N PRO A 240 -18.34 20.93 -34.48
CA PRO A 240 -17.58 21.83 -33.61
C PRO A 240 -18.38 22.20 -32.37
N ASN A 241 -17.68 22.19 -31.24
CA ASN A 241 -18.21 22.44 -29.91
C ASN A 241 -19.37 21.51 -29.49
N LEU A 242 -19.55 20.35 -30.14
CA LEU A 242 -20.74 19.51 -29.99
C LEU A 242 -22.05 20.27 -30.21
N SER A 243 -22.02 21.26 -31.11
CA SER A 243 -23.20 22.00 -31.51
C SER A 243 -24.26 21.03 -32.02
N GLY A 244 -25.47 21.21 -31.54
CA GLY A 244 -26.61 20.40 -31.92
C GLY A 244 -27.53 21.08 -32.91
N CYS A 245 -27.16 22.24 -33.47
CA CYS A 245 -27.95 22.93 -34.48
C CYS A 245 -27.05 23.71 -35.47
N ASP A 246 -27.58 24.72 -36.15
CA ASP A 246 -26.81 25.49 -37.14
C ASP A 246 -25.60 26.18 -36.49
N ILE A 247 -24.40 25.70 -36.84
CA ILE A 247 -23.11 26.10 -36.29
C ILE A 247 -22.85 27.61 -36.44
N ASN A 248 -23.49 28.27 -37.40
CA ASN A 248 -23.34 29.71 -37.59
C ASN A 248 -24.00 30.54 -36.47
N VAL A 249 -24.98 29.96 -35.77
CA VAL A 249 -25.74 30.63 -34.71
C VAL A 249 -25.64 29.92 -33.36
N ASP A 250 -25.00 28.75 -33.32
CA ASP A 250 -24.82 27.94 -32.12
C ASP A 250 -23.36 27.56 -31.88
N PHE A 251 -22.85 28.01 -30.73
CA PHE A 251 -21.49 27.75 -30.28
C PHE A 251 -21.38 26.54 -29.35
N GLY A 252 -22.48 25.80 -29.14
CA GLY A 252 -22.55 24.57 -28.37
C GLY A 252 -21.92 24.71 -26.98
N PHE A 253 -20.98 23.83 -26.70
CA PHE A 253 -20.34 23.70 -25.40
C PHE A 253 -19.04 24.51 -25.27
N LYS A 254 -18.82 25.53 -26.11
CA LYS A 254 -17.64 26.42 -26.01
C LYS A 254 -17.49 27.06 -24.63
N GLY A 255 -18.61 27.44 -24.00
CA GLY A 255 -18.61 27.97 -22.64
C GLY A 255 -18.18 26.93 -21.60
N CYS A 256 -18.59 25.67 -21.79
CA CYS A 256 -18.19 24.56 -20.93
C CYS A 256 -16.70 24.24 -21.04
N ASP A 257 -16.13 24.32 -22.24
CA ASP A 257 -14.70 24.17 -22.49
C ASP A 257 -13.88 25.28 -21.80
N THR A 258 -14.34 26.52 -21.92
CA THR A 258 -13.73 27.67 -21.22
C THR A 258 -13.81 27.51 -19.71
N ALA A 259 -14.94 27.00 -19.20
CA ALA A 259 -15.13 26.71 -17.78
C ALA A 259 -14.19 25.60 -17.29
N MET A 260 -14.01 24.52 -18.05
CA MET A 260 -13.04 23.46 -17.71
C MET A 260 -11.61 23.99 -17.55
N ALA A 261 -11.19 24.92 -18.41
CA ALA A 261 -9.89 25.56 -18.29
C ALA A 261 -9.76 26.39 -16.99
N SER A 262 -10.82 27.12 -16.61
CA SER A 262 -10.84 27.85 -15.34
C SER A 262 -10.81 26.91 -14.13
N TYR A 263 -11.62 25.84 -14.14
CA TYR A 263 -11.66 24.83 -13.07
C TYR A 263 -10.32 24.15 -12.89
N MET A 264 -9.67 23.74 -13.98
CA MET A 264 -8.35 23.11 -13.92
C MET A 264 -7.30 24.07 -13.36
N SER A 265 -7.33 25.35 -13.77
CA SER A 265 -6.38 26.36 -13.28
C SER A 265 -6.55 26.64 -11.78
N GLU A 266 -7.79 26.68 -11.30
CA GLU A 266 -8.11 26.88 -9.89
C GLU A 266 -7.79 25.62 -9.05
N LEU A 267 -8.06 24.43 -9.58
CA LEU A 267 -7.70 23.16 -8.96
C LEU A 267 -6.18 23.05 -8.74
N ASP A 268 -5.39 23.41 -9.75
CA ASP A 268 -3.92 23.39 -9.67
C ASP A 268 -3.40 24.34 -8.58
N HIS A 269 -4.08 25.46 -8.34
CA HIS A 269 -3.78 26.35 -7.23
C HIS A 269 -4.03 25.68 -5.87
N PHE A 270 -5.19 25.03 -5.69
CA PHE A 270 -5.59 24.41 -4.42
C PHE A 270 -4.81 23.14 -4.05
N VAL A 271 -4.15 22.49 -5.01
CA VAL A 271 -3.34 21.28 -4.78
C VAL A 271 -1.99 21.59 -4.12
N ASN A 272 -1.60 22.87 -4.02
CA ASN A 272 -0.36 23.26 -3.35
C ASN A 272 -0.35 22.86 -1.86
N PRO A 273 0.75 22.26 -1.36
CA PRO A 273 0.79 21.77 0.01
C PRO A 273 0.82 22.92 1.01
N MET A 274 0.03 22.85 2.09
CA MET A 274 0.05 23.86 3.17
C MET A 274 1.23 23.73 4.14
N SER A 275 2.00 22.64 4.06
CA SER A 275 3.07 22.32 5.01
C SER A 275 4.30 23.23 4.88
N ASN A 276 4.49 23.88 3.73
CA ASN A 276 5.56 24.86 3.50
C ASN A 276 5.19 26.27 4.02
N HIS A 277 3.95 26.48 4.48
CA HIS A 277 3.43 27.75 5.00
C HIS A 277 3.30 27.77 6.54
N VAL A 278 4.00 26.86 7.24
CA VAL A 278 4.02 26.82 8.71
C VAL A 278 4.74 28.06 9.25
N LEU A 279 4.01 28.87 10.02
CA LEU A 279 4.56 30.02 10.74
C LEU A 279 4.77 29.68 12.22
N SER A 280 5.84 30.23 12.78
CA SER A 280 6.09 30.14 14.21
C SER A 280 5.01 30.91 14.98
N ALA A 281 4.25 30.20 15.80
CA ALA A 281 3.13 30.76 16.55
C ALA A 281 3.38 30.75 18.07
N GLU A 282 2.51 31.42 18.83
CA GLU A 282 2.43 31.35 20.30
C GLU A 282 3.79 31.66 20.95
N THR A 283 4.33 32.86 20.73
CA THR A 283 5.64 33.29 21.26
C THR A 283 6.80 32.33 20.95
N HIS A 284 6.77 31.68 19.79
CA HIS A 284 7.74 30.67 19.32
C HIS A 284 7.71 29.32 20.03
N ASN A 285 6.80 29.12 20.98
CA ASN A 285 6.59 27.82 21.61
C ASN A 285 5.99 26.80 20.62
N GLN A 286 5.18 27.27 19.67
CA GLN A 286 4.71 26.48 18.52
C GLN A 286 5.46 26.86 17.25
N SER A 287 6.79 26.68 17.28
CA SER A 287 7.67 26.90 16.13
C SER A 287 7.36 25.98 14.94
N ILE A 288 6.65 24.87 15.18
CA ILE A 288 6.08 23.98 14.16
C ILE A 288 4.63 23.66 14.52
N ASN A 289 3.74 23.70 13.54
CA ASN A 289 2.33 23.31 13.65
C ASN A 289 1.88 22.65 12.35
N SER A 290 0.75 21.94 12.37
CA SER A 290 0.37 21.02 11.27
C SER A 290 -0.43 21.66 10.14
N MET A 291 -1.01 22.85 10.35
CA MET A 291 -1.96 23.50 9.41
C MET A 291 -3.10 22.57 8.92
N ALA A 292 -3.39 21.49 9.65
CA ALA A 292 -4.18 20.37 9.14
C ALA A 292 -5.62 20.77 8.74
N LEU A 293 -6.28 21.62 9.53
CA LEU A 293 -7.63 22.09 9.21
C LEU A 293 -7.65 23.01 7.98
N VAL A 294 -6.62 23.84 7.81
CA VAL A 294 -6.49 24.72 6.62
C VAL A 294 -6.25 23.87 5.38
N SER A 295 -5.36 22.88 5.47
CA SER A 295 -5.13 21.90 4.40
C SER A 295 -6.41 21.15 4.04
N ALA A 296 -7.18 20.68 5.03
CA ALA A 296 -8.43 19.97 4.81
C ALA A 296 -9.50 20.84 4.12
N ARG A 297 -9.56 22.15 4.45
CA ARG A 297 -10.47 23.09 3.79
C ARG A 297 -10.11 23.30 2.32
N PHE A 298 -8.84 23.53 2.00
CA PHE A 298 -8.40 23.62 0.60
C PHE A 298 -8.61 22.32 -0.16
N THR A 299 -8.42 21.17 0.49
CA THR A 299 -8.77 19.88 -0.12
C THR A 299 -10.28 19.75 -0.37
N SER A 300 -11.13 20.26 0.52
CA SER A 300 -12.58 20.30 0.31
C SER A 300 -12.96 21.15 -0.90
N GLU A 301 -12.38 22.36 -1.01
CA GLU A 301 -12.58 23.26 -2.16
C GLU A 301 -12.10 22.61 -3.47
N ALA A 302 -10.95 21.91 -3.45
CA ALA A 302 -10.45 21.14 -4.60
C ALA A 302 -11.41 20.02 -5.04
N VAL A 303 -12.05 19.33 -4.09
CA VAL A 303 -13.05 18.29 -4.39
C VAL A 303 -14.30 18.88 -5.03
N GLU A 304 -14.77 20.05 -4.58
CA GLU A 304 -15.91 20.75 -5.19
C GLU A 304 -15.64 21.10 -6.66
N ILE A 305 -14.45 21.62 -6.97
CA ILE A 305 -14.05 21.91 -8.36
C ILE A 305 -14.02 20.63 -9.21
N LEU A 306 -13.49 19.53 -8.66
CA LEU A 306 -13.47 18.25 -9.36
C LEU A 306 -14.88 17.71 -9.64
N GLN A 307 -15.84 17.92 -8.73
CA GLN A 307 -17.25 17.59 -8.97
C GLN A 307 -17.83 18.41 -10.12
N MET A 308 -17.52 19.71 -10.20
CA MET A 308 -17.95 20.58 -11.32
C MET A 308 -17.36 20.11 -12.66
N MET A 309 -16.08 19.75 -12.69
CA MET A 309 -15.43 19.18 -13.87
C MET A 309 -16.08 17.85 -14.29
N THR A 310 -16.42 17.00 -13.33
CA THR A 310 -17.07 15.70 -13.58
C THR A 310 -18.48 15.88 -14.16
N ALA A 311 -19.27 16.82 -13.61
CA ALA A 311 -20.60 17.13 -14.13
C ALA A 311 -20.54 17.61 -15.58
N ASN A 312 -19.55 18.44 -15.91
CA ASN A 312 -19.32 18.93 -17.26
C ASN A 312 -18.96 17.80 -18.25
N LEU A 313 -18.05 16.91 -17.85
CA LEU A 313 -17.66 15.77 -18.66
C LEU A 313 -18.83 14.81 -18.94
N LEU A 314 -19.66 14.52 -17.92
CA LEU A 314 -20.85 13.67 -18.08
C LEU A 314 -21.83 14.24 -19.10
N LEU A 315 -22.06 15.56 -19.07
CA LEU A 315 -22.95 16.21 -20.02
C LEU A 315 -22.41 16.20 -21.45
N LEU A 316 -21.13 16.54 -21.62
CA LEU A 316 -20.43 16.55 -22.91
C LEU A 316 -20.44 15.16 -23.56
N THR A 317 -20.16 14.12 -22.77
CA THR A 317 -20.12 12.74 -23.28
C THR A 317 -21.51 12.24 -23.66
N ALA A 318 -22.55 12.57 -22.90
CA ALA A 318 -23.93 12.26 -23.27
C ALA A 318 -24.33 12.94 -24.60
N GLN A 319 -23.98 14.22 -24.78
CA GLN A 319 -24.23 14.94 -26.03
C GLN A 319 -23.49 14.32 -27.21
N ALA A 320 -22.24 13.91 -27.02
CA ALA A 320 -21.45 13.27 -28.06
C ALA A 320 -22.03 11.93 -28.51
N VAL A 321 -22.55 11.13 -27.57
CA VAL A 321 -23.23 9.87 -27.86
C VAL A 321 -24.47 10.10 -28.72
N ASP A 322 -25.29 11.11 -28.40
CA ASP A 322 -26.44 11.49 -29.22
C ASP A 322 -26.03 11.88 -30.64
N LEU A 323 -25.03 12.77 -30.78
CA LEU A 323 -24.53 13.20 -32.08
C LEU A 323 -23.94 12.04 -32.90
N ARG A 324 -23.29 11.07 -32.25
CA ARG A 324 -22.83 9.84 -32.92
C ARG A 324 -23.99 9.00 -33.42
N HIS A 325 -25.04 8.86 -32.61
CA HIS A 325 -26.23 8.13 -33.00
C HIS A 325 -26.91 8.78 -34.21
N ILE A 326 -27.08 10.11 -34.18
CA ILE A 326 -27.65 10.89 -35.28
C ILE A 326 -26.79 10.76 -36.53
N ARG A 327 -25.47 10.94 -36.44
CA ARG A 327 -24.54 10.76 -37.55
C ARG A 327 -24.73 9.42 -38.25
N ASN A 328 -24.82 8.33 -37.48
CA ASN A 328 -24.97 6.99 -38.05
C ASN A 328 -26.29 6.82 -38.82
N ILE A 329 -27.36 7.52 -38.42
CA ILE A 329 -28.63 7.53 -39.16
C ILE A 329 -28.48 8.38 -40.43
N VAL A 330 -27.88 9.56 -40.33
CA VAL A 330 -27.64 10.46 -41.48
C VAL A 330 -26.81 9.75 -42.55
N LEU A 331 -25.70 9.10 -42.17
CA LEU A 331 -24.84 8.39 -43.11
C LEU A 331 -25.57 7.23 -43.81
N LYS A 332 -26.47 6.52 -43.11
CA LYS A 332 -27.30 5.48 -43.73
C LYS A 332 -28.31 6.04 -44.73
N GLU A 333 -28.92 7.18 -44.42
CA GLU A 333 -29.84 7.86 -45.35
C GLU A 333 -29.10 8.39 -46.58
N VAL A 334 -27.91 8.96 -46.40
CA VAL A 334 -27.02 9.39 -47.50
C VAL A 334 -26.59 8.21 -48.36
N GLU A 335 -26.20 7.08 -47.76
CA GLU A 335 -25.82 5.86 -48.48
C GLU A 335 -26.99 5.30 -49.29
N ALA A 336 -28.19 5.24 -48.70
CA ALA A 336 -29.41 4.80 -49.40
C ALA A 336 -29.77 5.71 -50.58
N MET A 337 -29.64 7.03 -50.41
CA MET A 337 -29.88 7.99 -51.49
C MET A 337 -28.81 7.90 -52.59
N THR A 338 -27.56 7.63 -52.23
CA THR A 338 -26.46 7.48 -53.20
C THR A 338 -26.59 6.19 -54.02
N GLN A 339 -27.17 5.13 -53.44
CA GLN A 339 -27.52 3.91 -54.18
C GLN A 339 -28.68 4.14 -55.16
N GLU A 340 -29.67 4.97 -54.81
CA GLU A 340 -30.81 5.31 -55.67
C GLU A 340 -30.42 6.34 -56.75
N TYR A 341 -29.48 7.24 -56.44
CA TYR A 341 -29.01 8.33 -57.32
C TYR A 341 -27.47 8.49 -57.28
N PRO A 342 -26.71 7.72 -58.09
CA PRO A 342 -25.25 7.69 -58.04
C PRO A 342 -24.57 9.05 -58.30
N ASP A 343 -25.20 9.91 -59.10
CA ASP A 343 -24.67 11.23 -59.46
C ASP A 343 -24.55 12.17 -58.24
N LEU A 344 -25.27 11.91 -57.14
CA LEU A 344 -25.18 12.68 -55.91
C LEU A 344 -23.96 12.34 -55.04
N ALA A 345 -23.27 11.22 -55.28
CA ALA A 345 -22.15 10.76 -54.46
C ALA A 345 -21.05 11.83 -54.32
N THR A 346 -20.65 12.41 -55.46
CA THR A 346 -19.54 13.38 -55.52
C THR A 346 -19.85 14.73 -54.87
N THR A 347 -21.14 15.08 -54.76
CA THR A 347 -21.59 16.31 -54.10
C THR A 347 -21.71 16.09 -52.59
N LEU A 348 -22.27 14.97 -52.17
CA LEU A 348 -22.48 14.64 -50.76
C LEU A 348 -21.16 14.33 -50.03
N ASP A 349 -20.15 13.79 -50.71
CA ASP A 349 -18.80 13.55 -50.14
C ASP A 349 -18.07 14.84 -49.72
N LYS A 350 -18.45 16.01 -50.26
CA LYS A 350 -17.81 17.30 -49.96
C LYS A 350 -18.44 18.02 -48.78
N ILE A 351 -19.58 17.55 -48.30
CA ILE A 351 -20.37 18.23 -47.27
C ILE A 351 -20.35 17.39 -46.00
N GLU A 352 -19.98 18.01 -44.88
CA GLU A 352 -20.02 17.36 -43.58
C GLU A 352 -21.47 16.99 -43.20
N TRP A 353 -21.66 15.82 -42.57
CA TRP A 353 -22.99 15.27 -42.28
C TRP A 353 -23.87 16.20 -41.43
N TYR A 354 -23.25 16.99 -40.54
CA TYR A 354 -23.96 17.94 -39.68
C TYR A 354 -24.36 19.22 -40.44
N GLU A 355 -23.59 19.63 -41.46
CA GLU A 355 -24.01 20.73 -42.34
C GLU A 355 -25.22 20.32 -43.18
N LEU A 356 -25.25 19.07 -43.64
CA LEU A 356 -26.41 18.46 -44.32
C LEU A 356 -27.64 18.43 -43.40
N LEU A 357 -27.44 18.05 -42.13
CA LEU A 357 -28.52 17.95 -41.15
C LEU A 357 -29.12 19.32 -40.78
N PHE A 358 -28.27 20.32 -40.56
CA PHE A 358 -28.71 21.63 -40.02
C PHE A 358 -28.98 22.70 -41.08
N SER A 359 -28.44 22.56 -42.30
CA SER A 359 -28.54 23.57 -43.38
C SER A 359 -29.40 23.11 -44.58
N SER A 360 -30.21 22.05 -44.42
CA SER A 360 -30.87 21.30 -45.51
C SER A 360 -31.71 22.10 -46.51
N LYS A 361 -32.04 23.37 -46.22
CA LYS A 361 -32.79 24.27 -47.11
C LYS A 361 -31.99 25.42 -47.75
N LYS A 362 -30.76 25.73 -47.32
CA LYS A 362 -30.06 26.96 -47.76
C LYS A 362 -28.85 26.72 -48.69
N LYS A 363 -28.21 25.55 -48.65
CA LYS A 363 -27.05 25.21 -49.51
C LYS A 363 -27.42 24.31 -50.68
N THR A 364 -28.31 23.33 -50.47
CA THR A 364 -28.84 22.42 -51.49
C THR A 364 -29.50 23.16 -52.66
N ASP A 365 -30.23 24.25 -52.40
CA ASP A 365 -30.86 25.07 -53.44
C ASP A 365 -29.87 25.99 -54.18
N LYS A 366 -28.71 26.34 -53.59
CA LYS A 366 -27.71 27.22 -54.22
C LYS A 366 -26.74 26.49 -55.14
N GLU A 367 -26.47 25.22 -54.89
CA GLU A 367 -25.58 24.39 -55.74
C GLU A 367 -26.35 23.57 -56.78
N ALA A 368 -27.65 23.34 -56.59
CA ALA A 368 -28.51 22.67 -57.57
C ALA A 368 -28.94 23.58 -58.75
N ASP A 369 -28.67 24.89 -58.71
CA ASP A 369 -29.18 25.84 -59.70
C ASP A 369 -28.28 26.03 -60.94
N VAL A 370 -27.35 25.11 -61.19
CA VAL A 370 -26.60 25.09 -62.45
C VAL A 370 -26.43 23.65 -62.93
N GLN A 371 -27.26 23.27 -63.92
CA GLN A 371 -27.07 22.16 -64.88
C GLN A 371 -27.63 20.73 -64.63
N SER A 372 -28.47 20.44 -63.63
CA SER A 372 -28.99 19.07 -63.43
C SER A 372 -30.51 18.89 -63.45
N GLY A 373 -30.96 17.73 -63.94
CA GLY A 373 -32.36 17.42 -64.28
C GLY A 373 -33.33 17.25 -63.10
N ARG A 374 -34.64 17.14 -63.42
CA ARG A 374 -35.77 17.07 -62.46
C ARG A 374 -35.62 16.01 -61.36
N ASP A 375 -34.88 14.94 -61.61
CA ASP A 375 -34.72 13.82 -60.67
C ASP A 375 -33.80 14.17 -59.48
N GLN A 376 -32.82 15.05 -59.65
CA GLN A 376 -31.95 15.49 -58.55
C GLN A 376 -32.68 16.44 -57.57
N PHE A 377 -33.59 17.26 -58.08
CA PHE A 377 -34.43 18.13 -57.24
C PHE A 377 -35.37 17.32 -56.35
N ALA A 378 -36.01 16.28 -56.90
CA ALA A 378 -36.86 15.37 -56.13
C ALA A 378 -36.07 14.57 -55.08
N ALA A 379 -34.84 14.14 -55.40
CA ALA A 379 -33.94 13.49 -54.46
C ALA A 379 -33.52 14.41 -53.30
N ASN A 380 -33.18 15.67 -53.61
CA ASN A 380 -32.81 16.68 -52.61
C ASN A 380 -33.98 17.03 -51.67
N ASP A 381 -35.20 17.21 -52.17
CA ASP A 381 -36.38 17.50 -51.34
C ASP A 381 -36.70 16.32 -50.40
N ARG A 382 -36.60 15.08 -50.92
CA ARG A 382 -36.82 13.86 -50.14
C ARG A 382 -35.80 13.68 -49.01
N LEU A 383 -34.51 13.88 -49.29
CA LEU A 383 -33.45 13.81 -48.29
C LEU A 383 -33.60 14.93 -47.25
N SER A 384 -33.85 16.16 -47.69
CA SER A 384 -34.02 17.32 -46.81
C SER A 384 -35.20 17.16 -45.85
N LYS A 385 -36.32 16.59 -46.33
CA LYS A 385 -37.47 16.26 -45.48
C LYS A 385 -37.12 15.20 -44.43
N ARG A 386 -36.45 14.10 -44.82
CA ARG A 386 -36.03 13.04 -43.88
C ARG A 386 -35.07 13.55 -42.82
N LEU A 387 -34.09 14.38 -43.19
CA LEU A 387 -33.15 14.97 -42.26
C LEU A 387 -33.83 15.98 -41.30
N SER A 388 -34.77 16.77 -41.80
CA SER A 388 -35.59 17.67 -40.98
C SER A 388 -36.46 16.91 -39.97
N ASP A 389 -37.06 15.79 -40.38
CA ASP A 389 -37.86 14.94 -39.49
C ASP A 389 -36.99 14.25 -38.43
N LEU A 390 -35.79 13.81 -38.80
CA LEU A 390 -34.79 13.25 -37.88
C LEU A 390 -34.34 14.28 -36.85
N TYR A 391 -33.98 15.48 -37.29
CA TYR A 391 -33.58 16.58 -36.41
C TYR A 391 -34.71 16.98 -35.43
N SER A 392 -35.94 17.08 -35.93
CA SER A 392 -37.12 17.35 -35.11
C SER A 392 -37.38 16.23 -34.09
N SER A 393 -37.11 14.98 -34.46
CA SER A 393 -37.24 13.83 -33.55
C SER A 393 -36.16 13.82 -32.46
N ALA A 394 -34.93 14.24 -32.80
CA ALA A 394 -33.84 14.42 -31.84
C ALA A 394 -34.18 15.48 -30.78
N CYS A 395 -34.64 16.66 -31.23
CA CYS A 395 -35.01 17.76 -30.34
C CYS A 395 -36.18 17.42 -29.40
N ASN A 396 -37.08 16.54 -29.83
CA ASN A 396 -38.22 16.07 -29.04
C ASN A 396 -37.89 14.87 -28.14
N GLY A 397 -36.61 14.48 -28.00
CA GLY A 397 -36.19 13.37 -27.13
C GLY A 397 -36.65 11.98 -27.58
N LYS A 398 -37.04 11.82 -28.85
CA LYS A 398 -37.55 10.54 -29.38
C LYS A 398 -36.45 9.59 -29.86
N LEU A 399 -35.22 10.09 -29.98
CA LEU A 399 -34.06 9.27 -30.34
C LEU A 399 -33.41 8.70 -29.07
N ASP A 400 -33.24 7.37 -29.05
CA ASP A 400 -32.64 6.67 -27.91
C ASP A 400 -31.35 5.96 -28.34
N ALA A 401 -30.22 6.62 -28.07
CA ALA A 401 -28.89 6.10 -28.34
C ALA A 401 -28.51 4.91 -27.43
N SER A 402 -29.22 4.71 -26.31
CA SER A 402 -28.88 3.70 -25.29
C SER A 402 -28.80 2.28 -25.86
N LYS A 403 -29.59 1.98 -26.90
CA LYS A 403 -29.63 0.67 -27.58
C LYS A 403 -28.32 0.28 -28.27
N GLN A 404 -27.43 1.24 -28.53
CA GLN A 404 -26.15 1.02 -29.20
C GLN A 404 -24.96 1.02 -28.22
N MET A 405 -25.21 1.16 -26.92
CA MET A 405 -24.18 1.33 -25.89
C MET A 405 -23.91 0.04 -25.11
N GLY A 406 -22.72 -0.05 -24.50
CA GLY A 406 -22.40 -1.09 -23.53
C GLY A 406 -23.22 -0.93 -22.25
N GLN A 407 -23.54 -2.04 -21.57
CA GLN A 407 -24.49 -2.07 -20.46
C GLN A 407 -24.18 -1.08 -19.32
N GLY A 408 -22.92 -0.95 -18.90
CA GLY A 408 -22.52 0.01 -17.86
C GLY A 408 -22.70 1.47 -18.31
N THR A 409 -22.18 1.80 -19.49
CA THR A 409 -22.30 3.14 -20.08
C THR A 409 -23.75 3.52 -20.39
N MET A 410 -24.58 2.55 -20.75
CA MET A 410 -26.01 2.71 -21.01
C MET A 410 -26.77 3.16 -19.76
N LYS A 411 -26.44 2.58 -18.59
CA LYS A 411 -27.07 2.96 -17.31
C LYS A 411 -26.77 4.41 -16.95
N MET A 412 -25.50 4.82 -17.03
CA MET A 412 -25.10 6.21 -16.79
C MET A 412 -25.76 7.17 -17.79
N TYR A 413 -25.83 6.79 -19.06
CA TYR A 413 -26.50 7.59 -20.09
C TYR A 413 -28.01 7.75 -19.82
N ASN A 414 -28.70 6.67 -19.42
CA ASN A 414 -30.11 6.72 -19.06
C ASN A 414 -30.34 7.55 -17.79
N PHE A 415 -29.44 7.48 -16.81
CA PHE A 415 -29.52 8.34 -15.63
C PHE A 415 -29.53 9.82 -16.01
N ILE A 416 -28.63 10.24 -16.92
CA ILE A 416 -28.58 11.62 -17.41
C ILE A 416 -29.83 11.98 -18.23
N ARG A 417 -30.19 11.17 -19.22
CA ARG A 417 -31.25 11.51 -20.18
C ARG A 417 -32.67 11.31 -19.64
N LYS A 418 -32.89 10.29 -18.81
CA LYS A 418 -34.22 9.87 -18.34
C LYS A 418 -34.45 10.25 -16.88
N ASP A 419 -33.51 9.93 -15.99
CA ASP A 419 -33.73 10.12 -14.55
C ASP A 419 -33.55 11.60 -14.14
N LEU A 420 -32.53 12.27 -14.67
CA LEU A 420 -32.30 13.71 -14.47
C LEU A 420 -33.09 14.61 -15.44
N ASP A 421 -33.77 14.02 -16.43
CA ASP A 421 -34.54 14.70 -17.47
C ASP A 421 -33.72 15.80 -18.17
N ILE A 422 -32.57 15.41 -18.72
CA ILE A 422 -31.66 16.29 -19.47
C ILE A 422 -31.72 15.94 -20.96
N PRO A 423 -32.38 16.75 -21.80
CA PRO A 423 -32.57 16.43 -23.21
C PRO A 423 -31.30 16.62 -24.05
N PHE A 424 -31.37 16.19 -25.31
CA PHE A 424 -30.38 16.53 -26.34
C PHE A 424 -30.30 18.06 -26.53
N TYR A 425 -29.09 18.60 -26.61
CA TYR A 425 -28.89 20.03 -26.83
C TYR A 425 -29.14 20.41 -28.30
N CYS A 426 -30.02 21.38 -28.55
CA CYS A 426 -30.40 21.87 -29.89
C CYS A 426 -30.37 23.41 -30.02
N GLY A 427 -29.60 24.10 -29.17
CA GLY A 427 -29.45 25.57 -29.21
C GLY A 427 -30.57 26.39 -28.54
N GLN A 428 -31.67 25.77 -28.10
CA GLN A 428 -32.83 26.49 -27.52
C GLN A 428 -32.80 26.66 -26.00
N ASN A 429 -32.00 25.86 -25.28
CA ASN A 429 -32.00 25.79 -23.82
C ASN A 429 -30.64 26.16 -23.22
N GLY A 430 -30.64 26.72 -22.01
CA GLY A 430 -29.43 26.97 -21.23
C GLY A 430 -28.82 25.69 -20.68
N ILE A 431 -27.50 25.56 -20.77
CA ILE A 431 -26.72 24.38 -20.34
C ILE A 431 -26.49 24.39 -18.82
N ASP A 432 -26.55 25.57 -18.18
CA ASP A 432 -26.26 25.80 -16.76
C ASP A 432 -27.20 25.02 -15.82
N SER A 433 -28.49 24.99 -16.14
CA SER A 433 -29.48 24.24 -15.36
C SER A 433 -29.18 22.74 -15.36
N TRP A 434 -28.69 22.20 -16.48
CA TRP A 434 -28.39 20.78 -16.62
C TRP A 434 -27.10 20.40 -15.88
N LEU A 435 -26.06 21.24 -15.98
CA LEU A 435 -24.84 21.05 -15.20
C LEU A 435 -25.14 21.09 -13.71
N ARG A 436 -26.01 21.99 -13.26
CA ARG A 436 -26.42 22.06 -11.85
C ARG A 436 -27.14 20.79 -11.40
N LYS A 437 -28.09 20.26 -12.18
CA LYS A 437 -28.76 18.98 -11.87
C LYS A 437 -27.77 17.82 -11.71
N ILE A 438 -26.80 17.70 -12.62
CA ILE A 438 -25.78 16.64 -12.54
C ILE A 438 -24.89 16.86 -11.30
N LEU A 439 -24.45 18.09 -11.06
CA LEU A 439 -23.63 18.43 -9.89
C LEU A 439 -24.37 18.14 -8.57
N GLU A 440 -25.63 18.53 -8.47
CA GLU A 440 -26.49 18.24 -7.32
C GLU A 440 -26.60 16.73 -7.11
N SER A 441 -26.76 15.92 -8.17
CA SER A 441 -26.81 14.45 -8.06
C SER A 441 -25.50 13.81 -7.55
N ILE A 442 -24.36 14.45 -7.82
CA ILE A 442 -23.05 14.02 -7.29
C ILE A 442 -22.95 14.40 -5.81
N GLN A 443 -23.39 15.61 -5.45
CA GLN A 443 -23.32 16.14 -4.08
C GLN A 443 -24.32 15.47 -3.13
N SER A 444 -25.53 15.14 -3.61
CA SER A 444 -26.56 14.38 -2.89
C SER A 444 -26.26 12.88 -2.84
N ARG A 445 -25.27 12.41 -3.61
CA ARG A 445 -24.88 10.99 -3.78
C ARG A 445 -25.92 10.12 -4.48
N ASP A 446 -26.90 10.71 -5.18
CA ASP A 446 -27.88 9.94 -5.96
C ASP A 446 -27.23 9.10 -7.06
N ILE A 447 -26.08 9.56 -7.59
CA ILE A 447 -25.29 8.85 -8.60
C ILE A 447 -24.65 7.54 -8.06
N GLU A 448 -24.50 7.36 -6.75
CA GLU A 448 -23.89 6.16 -6.15
C GLU A 448 -24.70 4.91 -6.49
N ASN A 449 -26.03 4.97 -6.47
CA ASN A 449 -26.91 3.85 -6.82
C ASN A 449 -26.67 3.36 -8.26
N VAL A 450 -26.46 4.31 -9.20
CA VAL A 450 -26.18 4.00 -10.61
C VAL A 450 -24.80 3.37 -10.75
N LEU A 451 -23.81 3.84 -9.98
CA LEU A 451 -22.46 3.26 -9.97
C LEU A 451 -22.47 1.84 -9.39
N GLU A 452 -23.17 1.61 -8.28
CA GLU A 452 -23.36 0.27 -7.71
C GLU A 452 -23.99 -0.68 -8.73
N GLU A 453 -25.02 -0.21 -9.43
CA GLU A 453 -25.68 -0.92 -10.50
C GLU A 453 -24.80 -1.22 -11.72
N ILE A 454 -23.82 -0.37 -12.03
CA ILE A 454 -22.87 -0.56 -13.12
C ILE A 454 -21.81 -1.60 -12.74
N PHE A 455 -21.37 -1.60 -11.48
CA PHE A 455 -20.29 -2.45 -11.00
C PHE A 455 -20.77 -3.75 -10.31
N THR A 456 -22.08 -3.95 -10.15
CA THR A 456 -22.66 -5.24 -9.71
C THR A 456 -22.76 -6.22 -10.89
N PRO A 457 -22.23 -7.46 -10.76
CA PRO A 457 -22.28 -8.44 -11.83
C PRO A 457 -23.71 -8.92 -12.08
N ILE A 458 -24.14 -8.92 -13.35
CA ILE A 458 -25.47 -9.39 -13.77
C ILE A 458 -25.59 -10.89 -13.51
N SER A 459 -26.34 -11.24 -12.47
CA SER A 459 -26.79 -12.60 -12.20
C SER A 459 -27.75 -13.05 -13.31
N MET A 460 -27.49 -14.21 -13.91
CA MET A 460 -28.37 -14.84 -14.90
C MET A 460 -29.76 -15.09 -14.31
N THR A 461 -30.78 -14.71 -15.07
CA THR A 461 -32.19 -14.74 -14.68
C THR A 461 -32.83 -16.14 -14.63
N LYS A 462 -33.64 -16.30 -13.57
CA LYS A 462 -34.87 -17.09 -13.33
C LYS A 462 -34.80 -18.44 -12.56
N PRO A 463 -35.72 -18.63 -11.59
CA PRO A 463 -35.62 -19.61 -10.51
C PRO A 463 -36.37 -20.92 -10.82
N CYS A 464 -35.83 -22.04 -10.36
CA CYS A 464 -36.58 -23.27 -10.16
C CYS A 464 -36.80 -23.46 -8.66
N GLU A 465 -38.04 -23.79 -8.28
CA GLU A 465 -38.54 -23.80 -6.90
C GLU A 465 -37.90 -24.86 -5.99
N LYS A 466 -37.68 -24.43 -4.74
CA LYS A 466 -37.63 -25.18 -3.47
C LYS A 466 -36.45 -26.12 -3.23
N LYS A 467 -35.61 -25.77 -2.23
CA LYS A 467 -35.92 -26.01 -0.80
C LYS A 467 -34.99 -25.18 0.08
N ASP A 468 -35.54 -24.73 1.20
CA ASP A 468 -34.88 -23.95 2.25
C ASP A 468 -33.62 -24.65 2.77
N GLU A 469 -32.45 -24.10 2.45
CA GLU A 469 -31.25 -24.24 3.29
C GLU A 469 -30.51 -22.89 3.29
N THR A 470 -30.67 -22.16 4.38
CA THR A 470 -29.89 -20.98 4.71
C THR A 470 -28.43 -21.40 4.91
N HIS A 471 -27.63 -21.27 3.85
CA HIS A 471 -26.18 -21.26 3.96
C HIS A 471 -25.66 -19.84 3.74
N ASP A 472 -25.20 -19.25 4.85
CA ASP A 472 -24.39 -18.03 4.89
C ASP A 472 -23.27 -18.07 3.85
N LEU A 473 -23.35 -17.22 2.82
CA LEU A 473 -22.24 -16.95 1.91
C LEU A 473 -21.58 -15.62 2.28
N LYS A 474 -20.84 -15.66 3.39
CA LYS A 474 -19.63 -14.85 3.56
C LYS A 474 -18.45 -15.74 3.15
N GLU A 475 -18.01 -15.66 1.90
CA GLU A 475 -16.71 -16.25 1.53
C GLU A 475 -15.60 -15.25 1.86
N ASP A 476 -15.25 -15.23 3.15
CA ASP A 476 -14.00 -14.67 3.66
C ASP A 476 -12.82 -15.46 3.07
N ALA A 477 -11.72 -14.77 2.73
CA ALA A 477 -10.47 -15.39 2.33
C ALA A 477 -9.97 -16.35 3.43
N GLN A 478 -10.31 -17.63 3.31
CA GLN A 478 -10.10 -18.62 4.37
C GLN A 478 -8.60 -18.91 4.53
N ALA A 479 -8.10 -18.83 5.78
CA ALA A 479 -6.68 -19.06 6.05
C ALA A 479 -6.30 -20.52 5.71
N PRO A 480 -5.08 -20.80 5.20
CA PRO A 480 -4.72 -22.13 4.69
C PRO A 480 -4.71 -23.24 5.75
N ASP A 481 -4.59 -22.92 7.04
CA ASP A 481 -4.49 -23.86 8.16
C ASP A 481 -3.44 -24.99 7.94
N GLY A 482 -2.35 -24.68 7.21
CA GLY A 482 -1.33 -25.65 6.82
C GLY A 482 -0.25 -25.11 5.87
N GLY A 483 0.59 -26.02 5.34
CA GLY A 483 1.66 -25.68 4.39
C GLY A 483 2.78 -24.83 5.03
N TRP A 484 3.16 -23.74 4.36
CA TRP A 484 4.20 -22.81 4.86
C TRP A 484 3.83 -22.12 6.18
N GLY A 485 2.54 -22.15 6.56
CA GLY A 485 2.08 -21.70 7.87
C GLY A 485 2.80 -22.39 9.04
N TRP A 486 3.20 -23.67 8.89
CA TRP A 486 4.00 -24.36 9.90
C TRP A 486 5.44 -23.83 10.00
N ILE A 487 6.03 -23.37 8.90
CA ILE A 487 7.36 -22.73 8.90
C ILE A 487 7.28 -21.34 9.54
N VAL A 488 6.22 -20.59 9.25
CA VAL A 488 5.92 -19.32 9.94
C VAL A 488 5.75 -19.56 11.44
N LEU A 489 5.05 -20.64 11.83
CA LEU A 489 4.89 -21.01 13.23
C LEU A 489 6.24 -21.35 13.87
N VAL A 490 7.10 -22.13 13.23
CA VAL A 490 8.47 -22.42 13.73
C VAL A 490 9.26 -21.12 13.92
N GLY A 491 9.20 -20.20 12.95
CA GLY A 491 9.83 -18.89 13.08
C GLY A 491 9.27 -18.08 14.25
N ALA A 492 7.96 -18.12 14.47
CA ALA A 492 7.30 -17.47 15.60
C ALA A 492 7.72 -18.09 16.95
N VAL A 493 7.84 -19.43 17.03
CA VAL A 493 8.32 -20.14 18.23
C VAL A 493 9.74 -19.73 18.57
N LEU A 494 10.66 -19.75 17.59
CA LEU A 494 12.06 -19.38 17.79
C LEU A 494 12.20 -17.89 18.16
N LEU A 495 11.42 -17.02 17.54
CA LEU A 495 11.40 -15.60 17.89
C LEU A 495 10.91 -15.38 19.33
N ASN A 496 9.84 -16.07 19.74
CA ASN A 496 9.35 -16.01 21.12
C ASN A 496 10.30 -16.66 22.12
N LEU A 497 11.09 -17.66 21.71
CA LEU A 497 12.17 -18.22 22.53
C LEU A 497 13.23 -17.16 22.84
N LEU A 498 13.70 -16.43 21.82
CA LEU A 498 14.71 -15.39 22.00
C LEU A 498 14.16 -14.23 22.83
N ILE A 499 13.03 -13.66 22.39
CA ILE A 499 12.45 -12.47 23.01
C ILE A 499 11.81 -12.78 24.36
N GLY A 500 10.93 -13.77 24.40
CA GLY A 500 10.18 -14.14 25.59
C GLY A 500 11.09 -14.73 26.67
N GLY A 501 12.07 -15.54 26.28
CA GLY A 501 13.09 -16.05 27.20
C GLY A 501 13.92 -14.92 27.84
N ALA A 502 14.41 -13.97 27.03
CA ALA A 502 15.22 -12.86 27.55
C ALA A 502 14.46 -11.99 28.58
N VAL A 503 13.15 -11.86 28.42
CA VAL A 503 12.26 -11.10 29.31
C VAL A 503 12.12 -11.76 30.67
N THR A 504 11.81 -13.06 30.67
CA THR A 504 11.52 -13.83 31.89
C THR A 504 12.79 -14.17 32.66
N THR A 505 13.94 -14.24 32.00
CA THR A 505 15.23 -14.52 32.66
C THR A 505 15.96 -13.26 33.13
N PHE A 506 15.37 -12.07 32.99
CA PHE A 506 15.95 -10.85 33.52
C PHE A 506 16.19 -10.92 35.03
N GLY A 507 15.45 -11.74 35.77
CA GLY A 507 15.70 -11.94 37.21
C GLY A 507 17.12 -12.43 37.55
N VAL A 508 17.80 -13.14 36.64
CA VAL A 508 19.21 -13.52 36.81
C VAL A 508 20.13 -12.30 36.66
N LEU A 509 19.87 -11.45 35.65
CA LEU A 509 20.60 -10.19 35.45
C LEU A 509 20.30 -9.17 36.55
N TYR A 510 19.09 -9.16 37.09
CA TYR A 510 18.67 -8.28 38.18
C TYR A 510 19.56 -8.44 39.41
N VAL A 511 19.82 -9.68 39.84
CA VAL A 511 20.72 -9.97 40.97
C VAL A 511 22.12 -9.47 40.68
N GLU A 512 22.66 -9.75 39.49
CA GLU A 512 24.00 -9.28 39.10
C GLU A 512 24.08 -7.74 39.09
N LEU A 513 23.03 -7.05 38.64
CA LEU A 513 23.00 -5.58 38.59
C LEU A 513 22.92 -4.94 39.98
N LEU A 514 22.25 -5.60 40.94
CA LEU A 514 22.28 -5.17 42.34
C LEU A 514 23.71 -5.23 42.88
N ASP A 515 24.41 -6.34 42.61
CA ASP A 515 25.78 -6.55 43.07
C ASP A 515 26.78 -5.65 42.36
N LEU A 516 26.63 -5.40 41.05
CA LEU A 516 27.60 -4.65 40.24
C LEU A 516 27.50 -3.13 40.42
N PHE A 517 26.30 -2.58 40.56
CA PHE A 517 26.08 -1.14 40.67
C PHE A 517 25.78 -0.66 42.10
N HIS A 518 25.56 -1.59 43.05
CA HIS A 518 25.22 -1.30 44.45
C HIS A 518 24.10 -0.27 44.59
N GLN A 519 23.04 -0.43 43.80
CA GLN A 519 21.84 0.43 43.84
C GLN A 519 20.67 -0.29 44.50
N ASN A 520 19.69 0.49 44.95
CA ASN A 520 18.47 -0.01 45.59
C ASN A 520 17.60 -0.88 44.65
N ALA A 521 16.76 -1.74 45.22
CA ALA A 521 15.94 -2.71 44.51
C ALA A 521 15.01 -2.05 43.47
N SER A 522 14.39 -0.91 43.81
CA SER A 522 13.54 -0.15 42.90
C SER A 522 14.29 0.36 41.67
N LYS A 523 15.48 0.94 41.88
CA LYS A 523 16.29 1.54 40.80
C LYS A 523 16.79 0.48 39.83
N THR A 524 17.17 -0.69 40.32
CA THR A 524 17.59 -1.83 39.48
C THR A 524 16.42 -2.44 38.72
N ALA A 525 15.23 -2.49 39.34
CA ALA A 525 14.03 -3.04 38.70
C ALA A 525 13.55 -2.22 37.49
N TRP A 526 13.84 -0.91 37.46
CA TRP A 526 13.54 -0.05 36.31
C TRP A 526 14.18 -0.54 35.00
N VAL A 527 15.36 -1.14 35.03
CA VAL A 527 16.06 -1.58 33.79
C VAL A 527 15.24 -2.63 33.03
N GLY A 528 14.85 -3.71 33.70
CA GLY A 528 14.02 -4.76 33.10
C GLY A 528 12.58 -4.32 32.86
N SER A 529 12.06 -3.46 33.73
CA SER A 529 10.69 -2.93 33.63
C SER A 529 10.50 -2.05 32.40
N VAL A 530 11.41 -1.10 32.13
CA VAL A 530 11.37 -0.26 30.91
C VAL A 530 11.51 -1.13 29.66
N ALA A 531 12.41 -2.13 29.67
CA ALA A 531 12.61 -3.02 28.53
C ALA A 531 11.33 -3.81 28.18
N ASN A 532 10.67 -4.36 29.21
CA ASN A 532 9.44 -5.11 29.04
C ASN A 532 8.27 -4.21 28.63
N ALA A 533 8.15 -3.03 29.25
CA ALA A 533 7.14 -2.05 28.95
C ALA A 533 7.26 -1.51 27.52
N MET A 534 8.43 -1.09 27.08
CA MET A 534 8.63 -0.54 25.73
C MET A 534 8.38 -1.58 24.64
N GLY A 535 8.64 -2.86 24.94
CA GLY A 535 8.24 -3.99 24.09
C GLY A 535 6.74 -4.07 23.81
N LEU A 536 5.91 -3.49 24.70
CA LEU A 536 4.45 -3.56 24.66
C LEU A 536 3.78 -2.20 24.40
N LEU A 537 4.29 -1.10 24.96
CA LEU A 537 3.83 0.27 24.73
C LEU A 537 3.97 0.72 23.27
N PHE A 538 5.02 0.24 22.60
CA PHE A 538 5.25 0.54 21.19
C PHE A 538 4.42 -0.36 20.23
N SER A 539 3.61 -1.28 20.76
CA SER A 539 2.85 -2.27 19.95
C SER A 539 1.86 -1.66 18.95
N PRO A 540 1.09 -0.59 19.26
CA PRO A 540 0.22 0.06 18.27
C PRO A 540 1.01 0.58 17.06
N VAL A 541 2.15 1.23 17.32
CA VAL A 541 3.02 1.76 16.28
C VAL A 541 3.65 0.61 15.48
N ALA A 542 4.15 -0.42 16.16
CA ALA A 542 4.70 -1.62 15.52
C ALA A 542 3.65 -2.37 14.68
N SER A 543 2.39 -2.45 15.12
CA SER A 543 1.28 -3.06 14.38
C SER A 543 0.92 -2.27 13.12
N ALA A 544 0.81 -0.95 13.24
CA ALA A 544 0.57 -0.07 12.10
C ALA A 544 1.73 -0.12 11.09
N MET A 545 2.98 -0.11 11.57
CA MET A 545 4.18 -0.27 10.74
C MET A 545 4.24 -1.65 10.08
N SER A 546 3.78 -2.72 10.74
CA SER A 546 3.72 -4.08 10.17
C SER A 546 2.61 -4.27 9.14
N THR A 547 1.66 -3.33 9.09
CA THR A 547 0.60 -3.29 8.08
C THR A 547 1.00 -2.42 6.89
N ARG A 548 1.70 -1.30 7.15
CA ARG A 548 2.25 -0.41 6.11
C ARG A 548 3.48 -1.00 5.42
N PHE A 549 4.37 -1.59 6.20
CA PHE A 549 5.57 -2.30 5.74
C PHE A 549 5.37 -3.80 5.91
N SER A 550 6.24 -4.61 5.33
CA SER A 550 6.17 -6.08 5.49
C SER A 550 6.47 -6.51 6.93
N CYS A 551 5.66 -7.44 7.46
CA CYS A 551 5.89 -8.11 8.75
C CYS A 551 7.31 -8.73 8.84
N ARG A 552 7.84 -9.25 7.73
CA ARG A 552 9.22 -9.77 7.65
C ARG A 552 10.26 -8.68 7.87
N SER A 553 10.12 -7.54 7.19
CA SER A 553 11.07 -6.42 7.30
C SER A 553 11.07 -5.83 8.71
N MET A 554 9.90 -5.71 9.32
CA MET A 554 9.76 -5.24 10.70
C MET A 554 10.48 -6.15 11.70
N ALA A 555 10.35 -7.47 11.55
CA ALA A 555 11.04 -8.43 12.41
C ALA A 555 12.57 -8.39 12.24
N LEU A 556 13.07 -8.21 11.01
CA LEU A 556 14.49 -8.04 10.74
C LEU A 556 15.07 -6.79 11.40
N VAL A 557 14.40 -5.64 11.22
CA VAL A 557 14.82 -4.37 11.83
C VAL A 557 14.76 -4.45 13.35
N GLY A 558 13.71 -5.05 13.91
CA GLY A 558 13.57 -5.25 15.35
C GLY A 558 14.69 -6.10 15.95
N GLY A 559 15.14 -7.16 15.26
CA GLY A 559 16.26 -7.99 15.71
C GLY A 559 17.60 -7.23 15.77
N VAL A 560 17.87 -6.38 14.78
CA VAL A 560 19.08 -5.53 14.75
C VAL A 560 19.05 -4.51 15.88
N ILE A 561 17.94 -3.80 16.06
CA ILE A 561 17.78 -2.78 17.12
C ILE A 561 17.93 -3.42 18.51
N THR A 562 17.32 -4.59 18.73
CA THR A 562 17.44 -5.33 19.99
C THR A 562 18.90 -5.68 20.29
N SER A 563 19.62 -6.18 19.29
CA SER A 563 21.02 -6.57 19.43
C SER A 563 21.93 -5.37 19.71
N ILE A 564 21.72 -4.23 19.04
CA ILE A 564 22.45 -2.98 19.31
C ILE A 564 22.20 -2.50 20.75
N GLY A 565 20.95 -2.56 21.22
CA GLY A 565 20.61 -2.22 22.60
C GLY A 565 21.35 -3.09 23.63
N TRP A 566 21.47 -4.39 23.38
CA TRP A 566 22.19 -5.31 24.27
C TRP A 566 23.71 -5.15 24.20
N ILE A 567 24.28 -4.94 23.00
CA ILE A 567 25.72 -4.66 22.82
C ILE A 567 26.09 -3.41 23.61
N THR A 568 25.37 -2.31 23.39
CA THR A 568 25.66 -1.02 24.03
C THR A 568 25.51 -1.10 25.55
N THR A 569 24.52 -1.86 26.05
CA THR A 569 24.32 -2.09 27.49
C THR A 569 25.55 -2.70 28.17
N GLY A 570 26.28 -3.60 27.50
CA GLY A 570 27.48 -4.23 28.06
C GLY A 570 28.61 -3.25 28.39
N PHE A 571 28.59 -2.03 27.83
CA PHE A 571 29.61 -1.00 28.05
C PHE A 571 29.15 0.15 28.93
N MET A 572 27.93 0.10 29.49
CA MET A 572 27.38 1.23 30.25
C MET A 572 27.98 1.31 31.65
N PRO A 573 28.62 2.43 32.03
CA PRO A 573 29.30 2.58 33.33
C PRO A 573 28.36 2.93 34.48
N ARG A 574 27.09 3.24 34.19
CA ARG A 574 26.06 3.59 35.18
C ARG A 574 24.72 3.01 34.78
N ILE A 575 23.92 2.65 35.79
CA ILE A 575 22.63 1.99 35.59
C ILE A 575 21.60 2.87 34.85
N GLU A 576 21.69 4.20 34.98
CA GLU A 576 20.74 5.13 34.36
C GLU A 576 20.81 5.06 32.82
N TYR A 577 21.99 4.84 32.25
CA TYR A 577 22.14 4.67 30.81
C TYR A 577 21.48 3.38 30.31
N MET A 578 21.36 2.37 31.18
CA MET A 578 20.70 1.10 30.84
C MET A 578 19.19 1.25 30.67
N PHE A 579 18.57 2.29 31.25
CA PHE A 579 17.17 2.63 30.97
C PHE A 579 16.97 2.98 29.49
N ILE A 580 17.99 3.54 28.85
CA ILE A 580 17.96 3.90 27.44
C ILE A 580 18.39 2.70 26.58
N THR A 581 19.53 2.07 26.87
CA THR A 581 20.09 1.01 26.01
C THR A 581 19.31 -0.30 26.13
N TYR A 582 19.18 -0.86 27.33
CA TYR A 582 18.47 -2.10 27.60
C TYR A 582 16.95 -1.88 27.64
N GLY A 583 16.53 -0.76 28.22
CA GLY A 583 15.13 -0.38 28.35
C GLY A 583 14.51 0.07 27.01
N LEU A 584 14.77 1.32 26.63
CA LEU A 584 14.11 1.97 25.50
C LEU A 584 14.47 1.33 24.15
N VAL A 585 15.77 1.26 23.83
CA VAL A 585 16.25 0.82 22.51
C VAL A 585 15.94 -0.66 22.29
N ALA A 586 16.37 -1.54 23.22
CA ALA A 586 16.09 -2.96 23.06
C ALA A 586 14.59 -3.28 23.19
N GLY A 587 13.85 -2.54 24.01
CA GLY A 587 12.39 -2.67 24.12
C GLY A 587 11.65 -2.33 22.83
N ILE A 588 11.99 -1.23 22.15
CA ILE A 588 11.41 -0.87 20.84
C ILE A 588 11.75 -1.94 19.79
N GLY A 589 13.01 -2.38 19.73
CA GLY A 589 13.45 -3.44 18.83
C GLY A 589 12.66 -4.73 19.04
N LYS A 590 12.46 -5.12 20.30
CA LYS A 590 11.63 -6.26 20.70
C LYS A 590 10.19 -6.11 20.20
N SER A 591 9.58 -4.93 20.35
CA SER A 591 8.20 -4.68 19.89
C SER A 591 8.06 -4.87 18.38
N MET A 592 9.00 -4.29 17.61
CA MET A 592 9.04 -4.39 16.16
C MET A 592 9.23 -5.84 15.65
N ALA A 593 9.74 -6.75 16.48
CA ALA A 593 9.89 -8.16 16.15
C ALA A 593 8.72 -9.04 16.65
N ASN A 594 8.22 -8.78 17.86
CA ASN A 594 7.18 -9.60 18.48
C ASN A 594 5.80 -9.41 17.82
N ILE A 595 5.43 -8.18 17.47
CA ILE A 595 4.12 -7.90 16.88
C ILE A 595 3.91 -8.54 15.50
N PRO A 596 4.87 -8.45 14.55
CA PRO A 596 4.78 -9.20 13.29
C PRO A 596 4.57 -10.71 13.49
N SER A 597 5.18 -11.31 14.52
CA SER A 597 5.02 -12.73 14.82
C SER A 597 3.57 -13.10 15.12
N ILE A 598 2.90 -12.30 15.96
CA ILE A 598 1.49 -12.50 16.33
C ILE A 598 0.59 -12.35 15.10
N ILE A 599 0.81 -11.29 14.31
CA ILE A 599 0.02 -11.02 13.10
C ILE A 599 0.17 -12.15 12.08
N MET A 600 1.39 -12.63 11.86
CA MET A 600 1.66 -13.66 10.86
C MET A 600 1.06 -15.01 11.21
N VAL A 601 1.13 -15.44 12.48
CA VAL A 601 0.46 -16.68 12.92
C VAL A 601 -1.06 -16.56 12.75
N GLY A 602 -1.64 -15.42 13.12
CA GLY A 602 -3.08 -15.17 12.96
C GLY A 602 -3.56 -15.17 11.51
N ARG A 603 -2.70 -14.78 10.55
CA ARG A 603 -3.01 -14.80 9.10
C ARG A 603 -2.93 -16.19 8.47
N TRP A 604 -2.12 -17.10 9.02
CA TRP A 604 -1.92 -18.44 8.47
C TRP A 604 -2.85 -19.51 9.08
N PHE A 605 -3.39 -19.27 10.28
CA PHE A 605 -4.25 -20.20 11.00
C PHE A 605 -5.59 -19.57 11.40
N ASP A 606 -6.68 -20.24 11.04
CA ASP A 606 -8.06 -19.85 11.40
C ASP A 606 -8.70 -20.92 12.28
N LYS A 607 -8.93 -22.14 11.77
CA LYS A 607 -9.56 -23.23 12.54
C LYS A 607 -8.72 -23.68 13.75
N ARG A 608 -7.39 -23.55 13.66
CA ARG A 608 -6.45 -23.94 14.72
C ARG A 608 -5.77 -22.75 15.39
N ARG A 609 -6.38 -21.56 15.32
CA ARG A 609 -5.77 -20.30 15.78
C ARG A 609 -5.32 -20.34 17.24
N SER A 610 -6.15 -20.83 18.17
CA SER A 610 -5.82 -20.90 19.59
C SER A 610 -4.60 -21.80 19.85
N LEU A 611 -4.58 -22.99 19.23
CA LEU A 611 -3.46 -23.93 19.32
C LEU A 611 -2.18 -23.36 18.68
N ALA A 612 -2.27 -22.75 17.51
CA ALA A 612 -1.12 -22.15 16.82
C ALA A 612 -0.53 -20.98 17.64
N ASN A 613 -1.38 -20.13 18.21
CA ASN A 613 -0.92 -19.04 19.09
C ASN A 613 -0.34 -19.58 20.42
N GLY A 614 -0.95 -20.63 20.98
CA GLY A 614 -0.42 -21.34 22.15
C GLY A 614 0.97 -21.92 21.90
N LEU A 615 1.17 -22.59 20.75
CA LEU A 615 2.46 -23.13 20.33
C LEU A 615 3.48 -22.02 20.07
N ALA A 616 3.11 -20.99 19.31
CA ALA A 616 4.00 -19.86 18.99
C ALA A 616 4.55 -19.21 20.26
N THR A 617 3.67 -18.93 21.22
CA THR A 617 4.03 -18.24 22.46
C THR A 617 4.70 -19.16 23.48
N ALA A 618 4.52 -20.49 23.39
CA ALA A 618 5.25 -21.47 24.21
C ALA A 618 6.77 -21.41 24.03
N GLY A 619 7.26 -20.83 22.93
CA GLY A 619 8.68 -20.51 22.75
C GLY A 619 9.26 -19.74 23.94
N ALA A 620 8.52 -18.82 24.54
CA ALA A 620 8.99 -18.04 25.70
C ALA A 620 9.36 -18.91 26.91
N GLY A 621 8.57 -19.94 27.21
CA GLY A 621 8.86 -20.89 28.30
C GLY A 621 10.10 -21.74 27.98
N VAL A 622 10.27 -22.16 26.72
CA VAL A 622 11.50 -22.86 26.25
C VAL A 622 12.72 -21.96 26.40
N GLY A 623 12.58 -20.69 26.03
CA GLY A 623 13.64 -19.68 26.19
C GLY A 623 13.99 -19.48 27.66
N THR A 624 13.00 -19.41 28.55
CA THR A 624 13.23 -19.28 30.00
C THR A 624 14.03 -20.47 30.55
N PHE A 625 13.63 -21.68 30.17
CA PHE A 625 14.30 -22.92 30.57
C PHE A 625 15.78 -22.94 30.17
N ILE A 626 16.09 -22.52 28.93
CA ILE A 626 17.45 -22.51 28.38
C ILE A 626 18.28 -21.33 28.89
N PHE A 627 17.72 -20.12 28.88
CA PHE A 627 18.47 -18.89 29.16
C PHE A 627 18.78 -18.68 30.63
N ALA A 628 17.94 -19.15 31.56
CA ALA A 628 18.22 -18.98 32.99
C ALA A 628 19.56 -19.62 33.42
N PRO A 629 19.86 -20.91 33.13
CA PRO A 629 21.15 -21.51 33.45
C PRO A 629 22.27 -21.02 32.53
N LEU A 630 21.97 -20.68 31.27
CA LEU A 630 22.96 -20.15 30.35
C LEU A 630 23.48 -18.77 30.80
N LEU A 631 22.59 -17.86 31.20
CA LEU A 631 22.95 -16.53 31.69
C LEU A 631 23.78 -16.63 32.96
N GLU A 632 23.39 -17.47 33.92
CA GLU A 632 24.20 -17.70 35.12
C GLU A 632 25.63 -18.15 34.75
N PHE A 633 25.72 -19.11 33.83
CA PHE A 633 27.01 -19.67 33.42
C PHE A 633 27.88 -18.63 32.72
N LEU A 634 27.28 -17.84 31.81
CA LEU A 634 27.96 -16.79 31.08
C LEU A 634 28.43 -15.68 32.02
N LEU A 635 27.60 -15.27 33.00
CA LEU A 635 27.95 -14.25 33.98
C LEU A 635 29.16 -14.68 34.81
N ARG A 636 29.18 -15.93 35.29
CA ARG A 636 30.32 -16.45 36.06
C ARG A 636 31.60 -16.59 35.24
N LYS A 637 31.50 -16.98 33.97
CA LYS A 637 32.69 -17.28 33.15
C LYS A 637 33.25 -16.06 32.42
N TYR A 638 32.38 -15.16 31.96
CA TYR A 638 32.72 -14.04 31.07
C TYR A 638 32.35 -12.67 31.66
N GLY A 639 31.78 -12.62 32.87
CA GLY A 639 31.31 -11.40 33.51
C GLY A 639 30.08 -10.79 32.82
N PHE A 640 29.60 -9.67 33.37
CA PHE A 640 28.44 -8.97 32.84
C PHE A 640 28.63 -8.52 31.37
N GLN A 641 29.74 -7.84 31.08
CA GLN A 641 30.04 -7.32 29.74
C GLN A 641 30.13 -8.44 28.69
N GLY A 642 30.88 -9.51 28.98
CA GLY A 642 31.00 -10.66 28.08
C GLY A 642 29.65 -11.37 27.86
N THR A 643 28.84 -11.48 28.91
CA THR A 643 27.48 -12.04 28.82
C THR A 643 26.59 -11.23 27.90
N MET A 644 26.57 -9.90 28.06
CA MET A 644 25.76 -9.03 27.21
C MET A 644 26.18 -9.10 25.74
N LEU A 645 27.47 -9.17 25.44
CA LEU A 645 27.99 -9.33 24.07
C LEU A 645 27.61 -10.69 23.45
N ILE A 646 27.79 -11.79 24.19
CA ILE A 646 27.42 -13.13 23.70
C ILE A 646 25.92 -13.22 23.48
N MET A 647 25.12 -12.76 24.45
CA MET A 647 23.67 -12.79 24.35
C MET A 647 23.14 -11.88 23.24
N SER A 648 23.79 -10.75 22.96
CA SER A 648 23.41 -9.91 21.82
C SER A 648 23.59 -10.62 20.47
N SER A 649 24.60 -11.47 20.34
CA SER A 649 24.81 -12.31 19.16
C SER A 649 23.73 -13.38 19.04
N VAL A 650 23.30 -13.96 20.18
CA VAL A 650 22.14 -14.86 20.24
C VAL A 650 20.87 -14.13 19.82
N MET A 651 20.63 -12.90 20.31
CA MET A 651 19.47 -12.07 19.95
C MET A 651 19.44 -11.68 18.47
N LEU A 652 20.58 -11.55 17.79
CA LEU A 652 20.62 -11.26 16.35
C LEU A 652 19.95 -12.35 15.50
N ASN A 653 19.79 -13.56 16.03
CA ASN A 653 19.02 -14.63 15.39
C ASN A 653 17.51 -14.33 15.29
N ILE A 654 17.00 -13.28 15.95
CA ILE A 654 15.65 -12.75 15.69
C ILE A 654 15.50 -12.40 14.20
N CYS A 655 16.58 -11.94 13.54
CA CYS A 655 16.55 -11.66 12.10
C CYS A 655 16.32 -12.95 11.28
N VAL A 656 16.97 -14.05 11.66
CA VAL A 656 16.76 -15.36 11.01
C VAL A 656 15.32 -15.82 11.21
N CYS A 657 14.78 -15.67 12.42
CA CYS A 657 13.38 -16.00 12.71
C CYS A 657 12.40 -15.17 11.87
N GLY A 658 12.64 -13.86 11.75
CA GLY A 658 11.84 -12.95 10.92
C GLY A 658 11.87 -13.29 9.43
N SER A 659 12.94 -13.93 8.93
CA SER A 659 13.03 -14.37 7.53
C SER A 659 11.98 -15.41 7.15
N PHE A 660 11.47 -16.19 8.12
CA PHE A 660 10.43 -17.19 7.92
C PHE A 660 9.02 -16.59 7.72
N PHE A 661 8.81 -15.30 8.03
CA PHE A 661 7.52 -14.60 7.94
C PHE A 661 7.13 -14.27 6.50
N ARG A 662 6.89 -15.31 5.70
CA ARG A 662 6.38 -15.19 4.33
C ARG A 662 4.89 -14.83 4.34
N PRO A 663 4.46 -13.79 3.60
CA PRO A 663 3.04 -13.46 3.48
C PRO A 663 2.26 -14.60 2.81
N VAL A 664 0.98 -14.74 3.17
CA VAL A 664 0.08 -15.74 2.58
C VAL A 664 -0.07 -15.45 1.08
N PRO A 665 0.17 -16.43 0.17
CA PRO A 665 -0.10 -16.26 -1.25
C PRO A 665 -1.60 -16.08 -1.49
N GLN A 666 -2.02 -14.95 -2.07
CA GLN A 666 -3.36 -14.81 -2.64
C GLN A 666 -3.44 -15.70 -3.88
N ASN A 667 -3.84 -16.96 -3.74
CA ASN A 667 -4.02 -17.84 -4.89
C ASN A 667 -5.41 -17.66 -5.50
N ILE A 668 -5.44 -16.97 -6.64
CA ILE A 668 -6.33 -17.29 -7.75
C ILE A 668 -6.17 -18.79 -8.06
N LYS A 669 -7.27 -19.54 -7.99
CA LYS A 669 -7.42 -20.81 -8.71
C LYS A 669 -8.77 -20.83 -9.42
N LEU A 670 -8.75 -20.49 -10.71
CA LEU A 670 -9.63 -21.12 -11.67
C LEU A 670 -9.32 -22.63 -11.66
N LYS A 671 -10.30 -23.46 -11.30
CA LYS A 671 -10.33 -24.86 -11.71
C LYS A 671 -11.76 -25.40 -11.82
N GLY A 672 -12.12 -25.66 -13.07
CA GLY A 672 -13.37 -26.27 -13.56
C GLY A 672 -13.63 -25.64 -14.93
N SER A 673 -13.34 -26.24 -16.09
CA SER A 673 -13.25 -27.66 -16.44
C SER A 673 -12.40 -27.83 -17.71
N SER A 674 -11.71 -28.97 -17.75
CA SER A 674 -11.16 -29.69 -18.91
C SER A 674 -11.19 -29.06 -20.31
N LEU A 675 -10.00 -28.78 -20.85
CA LEU A 675 -9.60 -29.32 -22.16
C LEU A 675 -8.08 -29.40 -22.23
N THR A 676 -7.59 -30.63 -22.07
CA THR A 676 -6.23 -31.07 -22.34
C THR A 676 -5.96 -31.08 -23.84
N GLY A 677 -4.80 -30.53 -24.23
CA GLY A 677 -4.15 -30.86 -25.50
C GLY A 677 -3.73 -29.64 -26.29
N ILE A 678 -2.54 -29.11 -26.03
CA ILE A 678 -1.41 -29.09 -26.98
C ILE A 678 -0.16 -28.66 -26.20
N THR A 679 0.89 -29.41 -26.47
CA THR A 679 2.24 -29.45 -25.90
C THR A 679 2.95 -28.10 -25.79
N ASN A 680 3.66 -27.93 -24.67
CA ASN A 680 4.83 -27.06 -24.54
C ASN A 680 5.77 -27.24 -25.75
N LYS A 681 5.98 -26.17 -26.52
CA LYS A 681 7.28 -25.94 -27.16
C LYS A 681 7.96 -24.78 -26.45
N VAL A 682 9.02 -25.17 -25.76
CA VAL A 682 10.16 -24.38 -25.33
C VAL A 682 10.52 -23.36 -26.41
N PHE A 683 10.55 -22.08 -26.06
CA PHE A 683 11.41 -21.10 -26.71
C PHE A 683 12.54 -20.76 -25.73
N VAL A 684 13.68 -21.41 -25.98
CA VAL A 684 15.01 -20.87 -25.73
C VAL A 684 15.09 -19.58 -26.55
N ILE A 685 15.41 -18.45 -25.91
CA ILE A 685 15.89 -17.28 -26.63
C ILE A 685 17.38 -17.53 -26.80
N ASP A 686 17.74 -17.93 -28.01
CA ASP A 686 19.12 -18.02 -28.47
C ASP A 686 19.64 -16.60 -28.68
N GLU A 687 20.92 -16.42 -28.37
CA GLU A 687 21.70 -15.22 -28.64
C GLU A 687 21.76 -14.92 -30.15
N SER A 688 22.10 -13.68 -30.48
CA SER A 688 22.32 -13.09 -31.81
C SER A 688 21.11 -12.45 -32.48
N THR A 689 21.11 -11.12 -32.49
CA THR A 689 20.77 -10.37 -33.72
C THR A 689 21.56 -9.07 -33.69
N ASP A 690 22.71 -9.15 -34.35
CA ASP A 690 23.47 -8.01 -34.84
C ASP A 690 22.64 -7.15 -35.79
N PHE A 691 23.01 -5.86 -35.79
CA PHE A 691 22.78 -4.90 -36.86
C PHE A 691 23.03 -5.49 -38.27
N SER A 692 22.17 -5.17 -39.24
CA SER A 692 22.63 -4.53 -40.49
C SER A 692 21.46 -4.05 -41.37
N MET A 693 21.71 -2.94 -42.06
CA MET A 693 20.88 -2.33 -43.09
C MET A 693 21.08 -2.99 -44.47
N ALA A 694 20.03 -2.91 -45.28
CA ALA A 694 19.99 -2.77 -46.75
C ALA A 694 20.63 -3.84 -47.67
N ALA A 695 19.84 -4.40 -48.59
CA ALA A 695 20.03 -4.32 -50.06
C ALA A 695 19.10 -5.29 -50.81
N ASP A 696 18.65 -4.84 -51.98
CA ASP A 696 17.84 -5.52 -52.99
C ASP A 696 18.45 -6.83 -53.54
N CYS A 697 17.59 -7.78 -53.95
CA CYS A 697 17.60 -8.42 -55.28
C CYS A 697 16.53 -9.52 -55.43
N GLU A 698 15.76 -9.42 -56.52
CA GLU A 698 14.93 -10.47 -57.15
C GLU A 698 15.81 -11.67 -57.60
N ILE A 699 15.40 -12.90 -57.94
CA ILE A 699 14.27 -13.47 -58.71
C ILE A 699 14.17 -15.01 -58.34
N PRO A 700 13.44 -15.91 -59.06
CA PRO A 700 12.25 -16.61 -58.59
C PRO A 700 12.44 -18.13 -58.40
N HIS A 701 11.49 -18.83 -57.75
CA HIS A 701 10.89 -20.04 -58.33
C HIS A 701 9.81 -20.70 -57.44
N LYS A 702 8.61 -20.76 -58.04
CA LYS A 702 7.69 -21.91 -58.15
C LYS A 702 7.21 -22.61 -56.86
N THR A 703 5.97 -22.26 -56.55
CA THR A 703 4.83 -23.11 -56.15
C THR A 703 4.85 -24.54 -56.79
N PRO A 704 4.15 -25.58 -56.28
CA PRO A 704 2.75 -25.47 -55.85
C PRO A 704 2.20 -26.48 -54.82
N ASN A 705 0.89 -26.33 -54.59
CA ASN A 705 -0.08 -27.23 -53.96
C ASN A 705 -0.14 -27.09 -52.44
N GLY A 706 -1.10 -26.37 -51.86
CA GLY A 706 -2.50 -26.23 -52.26
C GLY A 706 -3.34 -26.98 -51.25
N ILE A 707 -4.13 -26.24 -50.48
CA ILE A 707 -5.50 -26.56 -50.06
C ILE A 707 -6.02 -25.27 -49.43
N SER A 708 -7.05 -24.73 -50.07
CA SER A 708 -7.88 -23.67 -49.53
C SER A 708 -8.54 -24.14 -48.24
N ASN A 709 -8.72 -23.25 -47.28
CA ASN A 709 -10.08 -22.91 -46.86
C ASN A 709 -10.11 -21.61 -46.07
N LYS A 710 -11.06 -20.76 -46.47
CA LYS A 710 -11.63 -19.65 -45.72
C LYS A 710 -11.88 -20.08 -44.27
N ILE A 711 -11.68 -19.16 -43.33
CA ILE A 711 -12.59 -18.80 -42.23
C ILE A 711 -11.93 -17.60 -41.51
N THR A 712 -12.42 -16.40 -41.81
CA THR A 712 -13.25 -15.61 -40.87
C THR A 712 -12.44 -15.01 -39.74
N THR A 713 -12.15 -13.72 -39.90
CA THR A 713 -11.84 -12.77 -38.83
C THR A 713 -12.88 -12.89 -37.72
N ASN A 714 -12.45 -13.31 -36.53
CA ASN A 714 -13.16 -13.02 -35.30
C ASN A 714 -12.20 -13.08 -34.11
N ASN A 715 -12.42 -12.13 -33.22
CA ASN A 715 -11.88 -11.98 -31.87
C ASN A 715 -10.54 -11.23 -31.80
N SER A 716 -10.43 -9.94 -31.40
CA SER A 716 -11.09 -9.21 -30.31
C SER A 716 -11.41 -10.07 -29.10
N LEU A 717 -10.81 -9.74 -27.95
CA LEU A 717 -10.91 -10.44 -26.66
C LEU A 717 -9.81 -11.48 -26.47
N ILE A 718 -8.68 -11.03 -25.91
CA ILE A 718 -8.11 -11.48 -24.62
C ILE A 718 -7.02 -10.44 -24.31
N ASP A 719 -7.38 -9.32 -23.68
CA ASP A 719 -6.42 -8.58 -22.82
C ASP A 719 -7.06 -7.50 -21.90
N THR A 720 -8.27 -7.74 -21.40
CA THR A 720 -8.98 -6.78 -20.54
C THR A 720 -9.63 -7.44 -19.31
N LYS A 721 -8.88 -8.28 -18.58
CA LYS A 721 -9.31 -8.72 -17.24
C LYS A 721 -8.25 -8.75 -16.13
N TYR A 722 -7.19 -7.95 -16.23
CA TYR A 722 -6.31 -7.67 -15.09
C TYR A 722 -5.82 -6.21 -15.09
N ARG A 723 -6.72 -5.24 -14.87
CA ARG A 723 -6.33 -3.86 -14.53
C ARG A 723 -7.48 -3.06 -13.91
N GLN A 724 -7.74 -3.35 -12.64
CA GLN A 724 -8.34 -2.49 -11.60
C GLN A 724 -8.29 -3.41 -10.35
N SER A 725 -7.50 -3.17 -9.31
CA SER A 725 -7.31 -1.96 -8.54
C SER A 725 -5.90 -1.95 -7.93
N ASN A 726 -5.21 -0.82 -8.00
CA ASN A 726 -4.17 -0.45 -7.03
C ASN A 726 -3.94 1.07 -7.14
N ASN A 727 -4.94 1.84 -6.68
CA ASN A 727 -4.71 3.19 -6.21
C ASN A 727 -4.05 3.08 -4.83
N ASN A 728 -2.72 3.22 -4.77
CA ASN A 728 -2.01 3.37 -3.50
C ASN A 728 -2.00 4.86 -3.11
N GLU A 729 -3.09 5.28 -2.47
CA GLU A 729 -3.09 6.46 -1.60
C GLU A 729 -2.08 6.27 -0.46
N ASN A 730 -1.32 7.31 -0.14
CA ASN A 730 -0.45 7.36 1.03
C ASN A 730 -1.29 7.41 2.32
N LYS A 731 -1.76 6.25 2.80
CA LYS A 731 -2.44 6.11 4.10
C LYS A 731 -1.51 6.52 5.25
N THR A 732 -1.95 7.46 6.10
CA THR A 732 -1.20 7.92 7.28
C THR A 732 -1.25 6.86 8.40
N LEU A 733 -0.25 6.83 9.30
CA LEU A 733 -0.15 5.80 10.36
C LEU A 733 -1.42 5.74 11.25
N LYS A 734 -2.16 6.86 11.37
CA LYS A 734 -3.43 6.96 12.11
C LYS A 734 -4.56 6.15 11.50
N SER A 735 -4.60 5.93 10.18
CA SER A 735 -5.66 5.14 9.54
C SER A 735 -5.57 3.64 9.89
N TYR A 736 -4.47 3.20 10.50
CA TYR A 736 -4.25 1.82 10.93
C TYR A 736 -4.51 1.59 12.42
N LEU A 737 -4.86 2.65 13.19
CA LEU A 737 -5.16 2.58 14.61
C LEU A 737 -6.58 3.10 14.87
N ASP A 738 -7.49 2.17 15.14
CA ASP A 738 -8.88 2.50 15.41
C ASP A 738 -9.12 2.75 16.90
N TYR A 739 -9.00 4.02 17.30
CA TYR A 739 -9.24 4.47 18.67
C TYR A 739 -10.73 4.43 19.06
N THR A 740 -11.66 4.26 18.12
CA THR A 740 -13.10 4.18 18.43
C THR A 740 -13.42 2.97 19.31
N LEU A 741 -12.56 1.95 19.31
CA LEU A 741 -12.63 0.78 20.18
C LEU A 741 -12.56 1.14 21.67
N LEU A 742 -11.86 2.22 22.05
CA LEU A 742 -11.81 2.70 23.44
C LEU A 742 -13.16 3.26 23.92
N SER A 743 -14.12 3.49 23.03
CA SER A 743 -15.49 3.84 23.44
C SER A 743 -16.27 2.63 23.98
N ASN A 744 -15.81 1.40 23.70
CA ASN A 744 -16.46 0.19 24.20
C ASN A 744 -16.11 -0.07 25.67
N ARG A 745 -17.11 0.08 26.54
CA ARG A 745 -16.98 -0.09 27.99
C ARG A 745 -16.44 -1.48 28.39
N ARG A 746 -16.82 -2.54 27.69
CA ARG A 746 -16.33 -3.91 27.98
C ARG A 746 -14.85 -4.05 27.65
N PHE A 747 -14.43 -3.44 26.53
CA PHE A 747 -13.04 -3.43 26.11
C PHE A 747 -12.15 -2.64 27.08
N ILE A 748 -12.60 -1.48 27.57
CA ILE A 748 -11.86 -0.72 28.60
C ILE A 748 -11.69 -1.54 29.89
N CYS A 749 -12.78 -2.14 30.41
CA CYS A 749 -12.68 -2.97 31.62
C CYS A 749 -11.70 -4.14 31.45
N PHE A 750 -11.70 -4.77 30.28
CA PHE A 750 -10.73 -5.80 29.94
C PHE A 750 -9.30 -5.26 29.91
N CYS A 751 -9.05 -4.10 29.27
CA CYS A 751 -7.74 -3.45 29.24
C CYS A 751 -7.22 -3.09 30.64
N ILE A 752 -8.08 -2.60 31.53
CA ILE A 752 -7.73 -2.29 32.93
C ILE A 752 -7.34 -3.57 33.67
N SER A 753 -8.06 -4.67 33.48
CA SER A 753 -7.68 -5.95 34.06
C SER A 753 -6.34 -6.46 33.52
N VAL A 754 -6.10 -6.38 32.20
CA VAL A 754 -4.83 -6.76 31.59
C VAL A 754 -3.66 -5.96 32.18
N MET A 755 -3.85 -4.66 32.42
CA MET A 755 -2.89 -3.80 33.11
C MET A 755 -2.64 -4.27 34.56
N LEU A 756 -3.69 -4.54 35.34
CA LEU A 756 -3.56 -5.01 36.73
C LEU A 756 -2.94 -6.40 36.85
N ALA A 757 -3.23 -7.31 35.91
CA ALA A 757 -2.64 -8.64 35.86
C ALA A 757 -1.13 -8.55 35.65
N THR A 758 -0.68 -7.64 34.77
CA THR A 758 0.75 -7.48 34.47
C THR A 758 1.52 -6.66 35.47
N LEU A 759 0.84 -5.73 36.16
CA LEU A 759 1.37 -5.07 37.34
C LEU A 759 1.86 -6.08 38.39
N GLY A 760 1.13 -7.20 38.57
CA GLY A 760 1.51 -8.27 39.48
C GLY A 760 2.34 -9.41 38.89
N HIS A 761 2.18 -9.72 37.60
CA HIS A 761 2.97 -10.78 36.97
C HIS A 761 4.46 -10.40 36.83
N SER A 762 4.77 -9.14 36.51
CA SER A 762 6.15 -8.74 36.23
C SER A 762 7.09 -8.79 37.44
N PRO A 763 6.74 -8.29 38.64
CA PRO A 763 7.61 -8.35 39.82
C PRO A 763 8.00 -9.79 40.18
N ALA A 764 7.05 -10.70 40.10
CA ALA A 764 7.22 -12.12 40.43
C ALA A 764 8.31 -12.79 39.59
N SER A 765 8.43 -12.46 38.30
CA SER A 765 9.49 -13.02 37.44
C SER A 765 10.87 -12.38 37.64
N ILE A 766 10.93 -11.09 37.99
CA ILE A 766 12.19 -10.36 38.15
C ILE A 766 12.82 -10.62 39.52
N MET A 767 12.01 -10.65 40.59
CA MET A 767 12.50 -10.66 41.97
C MET A 767 12.61 -12.07 42.59
N LEU A 768 12.15 -13.13 41.91
CA LEU A 768 12.17 -14.50 42.43
C LEU A 768 13.59 -15.00 42.78
N PRO A 769 14.63 -14.83 41.94
CA PRO A 769 15.98 -15.25 42.31
C PRO A 769 16.53 -14.47 43.51
N ALA A 770 16.24 -13.17 43.60
CA ALA A 770 16.64 -12.33 44.72
C ALA A 770 15.96 -12.75 46.03
N LEU A 771 14.67 -13.05 45.99
CA LEU A 771 13.93 -13.59 47.14
C LEU A 771 14.49 -14.94 47.61
N ALA A 772 14.79 -15.86 46.69
CA ALA A 772 15.37 -17.15 47.04
C ALA A 772 16.76 -16.98 47.69
N MET A 773 17.60 -16.08 47.15
CA MET A 773 18.92 -15.78 47.71
C MET A 773 18.85 -15.11 49.09
N GLN A 774 17.80 -14.34 49.39
CA GLN A 774 17.55 -13.80 50.74
C GLN A 774 17.46 -14.91 51.80
N PHE A 775 16.99 -16.11 51.42
CA PHE A 775 16.93 -17.29 52.28
C PHE A 775 18.14 -18.22 52.15
N ASN A 776 19.30 -17.69 51.73
CA ASN A 776 20.57 -18.42 51.56
C ASN A 776 20.55 -19.57 50.53
N ILE A 777 19.59 -19.55 49.59
CA ILE A 777 19.61 -20.47 48.45
C ILE A 777 20.72 -20.02 47.50
N LYS A 778 21.50 -20.98 46.96
CA LYS A 778 22.63 -20.65 46.08
C LYS A 778 22.14 -20.00 44.80
N SER A 779 22.88 -19.02 44.28
CA SER A 779 22.59 -18.33 43.00
C SER A 779 22.26 -19.28 41.84
N LYS A 780 22.95 -20.43 41.75
CA LYS A 780 22.68 -21.46 40.72
C LYS A 780 21.29 -22.12 40.88
N GLU A 781 20.92 -22.44 42.12
CA GLU A 781 19.63 -23.04 42.47
C GLU A 781 18.50 -22.01 42.31
N ALA A 782 18.75 -20.75 42.70
CA ALA A 782 17.82 -19.63 42.51
C ALA A 782 17.54 -19.34 41.03
N ALA A 783 18.56 -19.37 40.16
CA ALA A 783 18.38 -19.25 38.71
C ALA A 783 17.59 -20.42 38.12
N PHE A 784 17.78 -21.64 38.65
CA PHE A 784 17.08 -22.83 38.18
C PHE A 784 15.58 -22.81 38.50
N LEU A 785 15.13 -22.06 39.51
CA LEU A 785 13.70 -21.84 39.78
C LEU A 785 12.98 -21.23 38.56
N LEU A 786 13.62 -20.28 37.87
CA LEU A 786 13.08 -19.71 36.62
C LEU A 786 12.96 -20.75 35.51
N SER A 787 13.89 -21.71 35.43
CA SER A 787 13.79 -22.83 34.49
C SER A 787 12.58 -23.73 34.78
N ILE A 788 12.31 -23.99 36.06
CA ILE A 788 11.13 -24.75 36.49
C ILE A 788 9.85 -23.99 36.12
N THR A 789 9.81 -22.67 36.36
CA THR A 789 8.72 -21.81 35.91
C THR A 789 8.53 -21.89 34.40
N GLY A 790 9.62 -21.87 33.62
CA GLY A 790 9.60 -21.99 32.16
C GLY A 790 9.00 -23.31 31.68
N ILE A 791 9.36 -24.44 32.29
CA ILE A 791 8.79 -25.75 31.94
C ILE A 791 7.28 -25.77 32.22
N ALA A 792 6.88 -25.31 33.41
CA ALA A 792 5.47 -25.25 33.78
C ALA A 792 4.67 -24.29 32.87
N ASP A 793 5.26 -23.16 32.47
CA ASP A 793 4.70 -22.19 31.53
C ASP A 793 4.42 -22.81 30.14
N ILE A 794 5.32 -23.66 29.62
CA ILE A 794 5.09 -24.40 28.37
C ILE A 794 3.86 -25.30 28.51
N VAL A 795 3.78 -26.08 29.59
CA VAL A 795 2.65 -26.98 29.85
C VAL A 795 1.36 -26.17 29.97
N GLY A 796 1.40 -25.04 30.68
CA GLY A 796 0.26 -24.12 30.85
C GLY A 796 -0.27 -23.58 29.53
N ARG A 797 0.62 -23.06 28.67
CA ARG A 797 0.23 -22.49 27.37
C ARG A 797 -0.42 -23.52 26.44
N ILE A 798 0.13 -24.73 26.38
CA ILE A 798 -0.40 -25.80 25.53
C ILE A 798 -1.73 -26.32 26.09
N THR A 799 -1.80 -26.61 27.39
CA THR A 799 -3.02 -27.15 28.02
C THR A 799 -4.18 -26.18 27.93
N PHE A 800 -4.00 -24.90 28.29
CA PHE A 800 -5.05 -23.90 28.21
C PHE A 800 -5.40 -23.51 26.77
N GLY A 801 -4.43 -23.56 25.85
CA GLY A 801 -4.67 -23.38 24.41
C GLY A 801 -5.53 -24.49 23.78
N VAL A 802 -5.51 -25.70 24.33
CA VAL A 802 -6.42 -26.79 23.93
C VAL A 802 -7.75 -26.70 24.69
N LEU A 803 -7.71 -26.43 26.01
CA LEU A 803 -8.91 -26.35 26.86
C LEU A 803 -9.89 -25.27 26.38
N CYS A 804 -9.41 -24.14 25.85
CA CYS A 804 -10.27 -23.06 25.37
C CYS A 804 -11.13 -23.42 24.15
N ASP A 805 -10.80 -24.50 23.45
CA ASP A 805 -11.53 -25.00 22.28
C ASP A 805 -12.44 -26.20 22.60
N VAL A 806 -12.37 -26.75 23.82
CA VAL A 806 -13.27 -27.80 24.31
C VAL A 806 -14.68 -27.25 24.44
N LYS A 807 -15.70 -28.00 23.98
CA LYS A 807 -17.12 -27.59 23.92
C LYS A 807 -17.64 -26.95 25.22
N ILE A 808 -17.23 -27.46 26.38
CA ILE A 808 -17.65 -26.97 27.70
C ILE A 808 -17.16 -25.53 27.93
N PHE A 809 -15.89 -25.28 27.66
CA PHE A 809 -15.27 -23.97 27.90
C PHE A 809 -15.41 -23.00 26.74
N LYS A 810 -15.69 -23.49 25.53
CA LYS A 810 -15.88 -22.66 24.33
C LYS A 810 -17.00 -21.63 24.48
N LYS A 811 -18.04 -21.91 25.28
CA LYS A 811 -19.10 -20.94 25.60
C LYS A 811 -18.70 -19.90 26.65
N ASN A 812 -17.76 -20.24 27.55
CA ASN A 812 -17.38 -19.43 28.72
C ASN A 812 -15.85 -19.32 28.87
N ARG A 813 -15.15 -18.94 27.79
CA ARG A 813 -13.67 -18.81 27.78
C ARG A 813 -13.15 -17.81 28.83
N GLN A 814 -13.97 -16.83 29.17
CA GLN A 814 -13.70 -15.86 30.23
C GLN A 814 -13.48 -16.51 31.60
N THR A 815 -14.19 -17.58 31.93
CA THR A 815 -14.05 -18.26 33.24
C THR A 815 -12.68 -18.90 33.39
N LEU A 816 -12.15 -19.51 32.31
CA LEU A 816 -10.80 -20.06 32.29
C LEU A 816 -9.75 -18.97 32.51
N TYR A 817 -9.93 -17.81 31.87
CA TYR A 817 -9.03 -16.66 32.01
C TYR A 817 -8.98 -16.13 33.44
N VAL A 818 -10.16 -15.91 34.06
CA VAL A 818 -10.28 -15.47 35.44
C VAL A 818 -9.66 -16.47 36.42
N PHE A 819 -9.97 -17.76 36.23
CA PHE A 819 -9.46 -18.83 37.09
C PHE A 819 -7.93 -18.84 37.12
N ALA A 820 -7.30 -18.74 35.95
CA ALA A 820 -5.84 -18.72 35.85
C ALA A 820 -5.18 -17.51 36.53
N ILE A 821 -5.72 -16.30 36.32
CA ILE A 821 -5.18 -15.09 36.94
C ILE A 821 -5.35 -15.15 38.46
N PHE A 822 -6.51 -15.63 38.94
CA PHE A 822 -6.78 -15.77 40.36
C PHE A 822 -5.80 -16.73 41.04
N ILE A 823 -5.60 -17.93 40.48
CA ILE A 823 -4.65 -18.90 41.04
C ILE A 823 -3.22 -18.38 40.98
N SER A 824 -2.83 -17.66 39.92
CA SER A 824 -1.52 -17.02 39.83
C SER A 824 -1.30 -15.95 40.91
N GLY A 825 -2.34 -15.16 41.21
CA GLY A 825 -2.31 -14.15 42.28
C GLY A 825 -2.20 -14.77 43.67
N VAL A 826 -2.97 -15.83 43.95
CA VAL A 826 -2.87 -16.59 45.21
C VAL A 826 -1.49 -17.22 45.35
N ALA A 827 -0.95 -17.81 44.27
CA ALA A 827 0.40 -18.39 44.28
C ALA A 827 1.47 -17.35 44.64
N ASN A 828 1.39 -16.12 44.10
CA ASN A 828 2.29 -15.02 44.48
C ASN A 828 2.20 -14.67 45.97
N MET A 829 0.99 -14.62 46.54
CA MET A 829 0.84 -14.39 47.98
C MET A 829 1.43 -15.53 48.81
N CYS A 830 1.24 -16.78 48.38
CA CYS A 830 1.82 -17.96 49.03
C CYS A 830 3.36 -17.99 48.94
N CYS A 831 3.94 -17.47 47.85
CA CYS A 831 5.39 -17.35 47.68
C CYS A 831 6.04 -16.54 48.81
N GLY A 832 5.35 -15.49 49.28
CA GLY A 832 5.81 -14.67 50.41
C GLY A 832 6.06 -15.47 51.69
N PHE A 833 5.44 -16.64 51.87
CA PHE A 833 5.67 -17.50 53.04
C PHE A 833 6.73 -18.59 52.82
N SER A 834 7.37 -18.62 51.64
CA SER A 834 8.34 -19.65 51.28
C SER A 834 9.71 -19.35 51.87
N SER A 835 10.27 -20.30 52.63
CA SER A 835 11.60 -20.18 53.26
C SER A 835 12.60 -21.25 52.82
N GLU A 836 12.13 -22.32 52.17
CA GLU A 836 12.95 -23.47 51.75
C GLU A 836 12.89 -23.61 50.23
N TYR A 837 13.94 -24.17 49.64
CA TYR A 837 14.04 -24.34 48.18
C TYR A 837 12.80 -25.04 47.58
N TRP A 838 12.29 -26.09 48.23
CA TRP A 838 11.13 -26.84 47.75
C TRP A 838 9.83 -26.03 47.72
N HIS A 839 9.66 -25.06 48.64
CA HIS A 839 8.50 -24.16 48.59
C HIS A 839 8.53 -23.28 47.35
N PHE A 840 9.72 -22.77 46.99
CA PHE A 840 9.92 -22.01 45.75
C PHE A 840 9.75 -22.86 44.49
N VAL A 841 10.11 -24.15 44.52
CA VAL A 841 9.84 -25.09 43.42
C VAL A 841 8.34 -25.28 43.20
N ILE A 842 7.57 -25.53 44.27
CA ILE A 842 6.10 -25.67 44.20
C ILE A 842 5.48 -24.38 43.64
N TYR A 843 5.89 -23.22 44.16
CA TYR A 843 5.47 -21.93 43.64
C TYR A 843 5.78 -21.79 42.14
N SER A 844 7.01 -22.08 41.73
CA SER A 844 7.46 -21.96 40.34
C SER A 844 6.62 -22.82 39.39
N CYS A 845 6.25 -24.04 39.81
CA CYS A 845 5.36 -24.92 39.06
C CYS A 845 3.95 -24.34 38.93
N ILE A 846 3.33 -23.90 40.04
CA ILE A 846 1.96 -23.37 40.01
C ILE A 846 1.91 -22.06 39.23
N PHE A 847 2.80 -21.11 39.56
CA PHE A 847 2.85 -19.82 38.89
C PHE A 847 3.13 -19.97 37.39
N GLY A 848 4.09 -20.80 36.99
CA GLY A 848 4.36 -21.04 35.56
C GLY A 848 3.14 -21.61 34.82
N LEU A 849 2.51 -22.65 35.38
CA LEU A 849 1.36 -23.31 34.75
C LEU A 849 0.20 -22.35 34.48
N PHE A 850 -0.13 -21.48 35.43
CA PHE A 850 -1.27 -20.57 35.31
C PHE A 850 -0.91 -19.23 34.66
N ALA A 851 0.30 -18.70 34.85
CA ALA A 851 0.72 -17.45 34.21
C ALA A 851 0.86 -17.59 32.69
N GLY A 852 1.22 -18.77 32.18
CA GLY A 852 1.28 -19.03 30.74
C GLY A 852 -0.08 -18.94 30.05
N SER A 853 -1.13 -19.37 30.74
CA SER A 853 -2.49 -19.35 30.20
C SER A 853 -3.04 -17.94 29.97
N TYR A 854 -2.65 -16.97 30.82
CA TYR A 854 -3.01 -15.56 30.66
C TYR A 854 -2.56 -15.02 29.29
N ASN A 855 -1.31 -15.25 28.92
CA ASN A 855 -0.74 -14.76 27.65
C ASN A 855 -1.41 -15.40 26.41
N VAL A 856 -1.86 -16.64 26.51
CA VAL A 856 -2.54 -17.36 25.41
C VAL A 856 -3.98 -16.88 25.25
N LEU A 857 -4.69 -16.67 26.36
CA LEU A 857 -6.11 -16.35 26.37
C LEU A 857 -6.40 -14.87 26.08
N THR A 858 -5.49 -13.93 26.37
CA THR A 858 -5.71 -12.50 26.07
C THR A 858 -6.11 -12.21 24.61
N PRO A 859 -5.38 -12.64 23.57
CA PRO A 859 -5.80 -12.41 22.18
C PRO A 859 -7.07 -13.18 21.79
N VAL A 860 -7.33 -14.34 22.40
CA VAL A 860 -8.59 -15.10 22.19
C VAL A 860 -9.79 -14.30 22.72
N MET A 861 -9.67 -13.74 23.92
CA MET A 861 -10.69 -12.90 24.54
C MET A 861 -10.96 -11.61 23.74
N LEU A 862 -9.95 -11.04 23.09
CA LEU A 862 -10.12 -9.87 22.22
C LEU A 862 -10.94 -10.18 20.97
N VAL A 863 -10.70 -11.33 20.34
CA VAL A 863 -11.52 -11.81 19.22
C VAL A 863 -12.96 -12.04 19.67
N ASP A 864 -13.16 -12.68 20.82
CA ASP A 864 -14.50 -12.94 21.36
C ASP A 864 -15.25 -11.63 21.71
N LEU A 865 -14.54 -10.57 22.10
CA LEU A 865 -15.13 -9.27 22.45
C LEU A 865 -15.42 -8.35 21.25
N LEU A 866 -14.55 -8.32 20.23
CA LEU A 866 -14.55 -7.29 19.18
C LEU A 866 -14.53 -7.83 17.74
N GLY A 867 -14.46 -9.15 17.56
CA GLY A 867 -14.36 -9.80 16.25
C GLY A 867 -12.94 -9.84 15.69
N VAL A 868 -12.73 -10.69 14.67
CA VAL A 868 -11.42 -10.95 14.06
C VAL A 868 -10.91 -9.75 13.25
N GLU A 869 -11.82 -9.00 12.62
CA GLU A 869 -11.48 -7.85 11.76
C GLU A 869 -10.77 -6.74 12.54
N ASN A 870 -11.14 -6.55 13.81
CA ASN A 870 -10.55 -5.56 14.70
C ASN A 870 -9.38 -6.10 15.52
N LEU A 871 -8.93 -7.33 15.29
CA LEU A 871 -7.93 -7.99 16.14
C LEU A 871 -6.59 -7.25 16.16
N ALA A 872 -6.10 -6.75 15.02
CA ALA A 872 -4.83 -6.05 14.96
C ALA A 872 -4.82 -4.72 15.74
N SER A 873 -5.93 -3.96 15.65
CA SER A 873 -6.10 -2.69 16.36
C SER A 873 -6.35 -2.90 17.86
N SER A 874 -7.29 -3.80 18.20
CA SER A 874 -7.64 -4.12 19.59
C SER A 874 -6.50 -4.79 20.36
N CYS A 875 -5.73 -5.68 19.72
CA CYS A 875 -4.54 -6.28 20.31
C CYS A 875 -3.46 -5.22 20.57
N GLY A 876 -3.20 -4.31 19.61
CA GLY A 876 -2.27 -3.20 19.82
C GLY A 876 -2.64 -2.34 21.04
N LEU A 877 -3.91 -1.96 21.16
CA LEU A 877 -4.42 -1.16 22.30
C LEU A 877 -4.36 -1.93 23.63
N ALA A 878 -4.76 -3.21 23.66
CA ALA A 878 -4.69 -4.01 24.88
C ALA A 878 -3.24 -4.24 25.37
N LEU A 879 -2.30 -4.46 24.43
CA LEU A 879 -0.87 -4.58 24.73
C LEU A 879 -0.27 -3.26 25.25
N LEU A 880 -0.80 -2.10 24.84
CA LEU A 880 -0.40 -0.80 25.41
C LEU A 880 -0.73 -0.73 26.91
N PHE A 881 -1.94 -1.12 27.32
CA PHE A 881 -2.31 -1.19 28.74
C PHE A 881 -1.47 -2.22 29.50
N GLN A 882 -1.15 -3.34 28.86
CA GLN A 882 -0.21 -4.32 29.40
C GLN A 882 1.18 -3.72 29.65
N GLY A 883 1.67 -2.90 28.72
CA GLY A 883 2.94 -2.20 28.84
C GLY A 883 3.02 -1.25 30.04
N LEU A 884 1.92 -0.56 30.37
CA LEU A 884 1.84 0.30 31.56
C LEU A 884 1.98 -0.52 32.86
N GLY A 885 1.37 -1.70 32.93
CA GLY A 885 1.52 -2.61 34.08
C GLY A 885 2.98 -3.08 34.26
N PHE A 886 3.63 -3.48 33.17
CA PHE A 886 5.05 -3.86 33.17
C PHE A 886 6.01 -2.72 33.53
N LEU A 887 5.66 -1.46 33.21
CA LEU A 887 6.49 -0.28 33.47
C LEU A 887 6.54 0.11 34.94
N VAL A 888 5.44 -0.11 35.67
CA VAL A 888 5.27 0.41 37.03
C VAL A 888 5.35 -0.70 38.08
N GLY A 889 4.98 -1.93 37.73
CA GLY A 889 4.93 -3.06 38.67
C GLY A 889 6.26 -3.33 39.38
N PRO A 890 7.35 -3.68 38.67
CA PRO A 890 8.62 -4.02 39.31
C PRO A 890 9.25 -2.86 40.10
N PRO A 891 9.24 -1.60 39.62
CA PRO A 891 9.73 -0.48 40.42
C PRO A 891 8.95 -0.24 41.71
N ILE A 892 7.61 -0.40 41.70
CA ILE A 892 6.79 -0.30 42.92
C ILE A 892 7.12 -1.45 43.87
N ALA A 893 7.18 -2.68 43.38
CA ALA A 893 7.54 -3.83 44.22
C ALA A 893 8.94 -3.66 44.83
N GLY A 894 9.91 -3.21 44.04
CA GLY A 894 11.26 -2.87 44.52
C GLY A 894 11.26 -1.73 45.53
N PHE A 895 10.41 -0.70 45.34
CA PHE A 895 10.29 0.41 46.30
C PHE A 895 9.70 -0.04 47.64
N VAL A 896 8.71 -0.92 47.61
CA VAL A 896 8.17 -1.55 48.83
C VAL A 896 9.27 -2.37 49.52
N THR A 897 10.06 -3.13 48.75
CA THR A 897 11.22 -3.86 49.27
C THR A 897 12.29 -2.94 49.87
N ASP A 898 12.57 -1.80 49.25
CA ASP A 898 13.54 -0.83 49.76
C ASP A 898 13.11 -0.20 51.10
N ILE A 899 11.80 -0.04 51.33
CA ILE A 899 11.25 0.49 52.59
C ILE A 899 11.19 -0.58 53.67
N VAL A 900 10.64 -1.75 53.35
CA VAL A 900 10.37 -2.81 54.32
C VAL A 900 11.64 -3.61 54.64
N GLY A 901 12.57 -3.71 53.67
CA GLY A 901 13.80 -4.49 53.78
C GLY A 901 13.65 -5.98 53.43
N ASP A 902 12.52 -6.40 52.87
CA ASP A 902 12.29 -7.77 52.41
C ASP A 902 11.76 -7.83 50.97
N TYR A 903 12.07 -8.93 50.27
CA TYR A 903 11.52 -9.19 48.93
C TYR A 903 10.09 -9.76 49.00
N GLN A 904 9.65 -10.29 50.14
CA GLN A 904 8.33 -10.92 50.34
C GLN A 904 7.18 -9.92 50.12
N SER A 905 7.34 -8.68 50.57
CA SER A 905 6.34 -7.61 50.43
C SER A 905 6.02 -7.29 48.97
N GLY A 906 7.02 -7.38 48.08
CA GLY A 906 6.82 -7.25 46.63
C GLY A 906 5.92 -8.35 46.04
N PHE A 907 5.99 -9.56 46.58
CA PHE A 907 5.15 -10.69 46.16
C PHE A 907 3.71 -10.59 46.68
N TYR A 908 3.50 -10.06 47.89
CA TYR A 908 2.15 -9.74 48.38
C TYR A 908 1.47 -8.67 47.53
N PHE A 909 2.18 -7.59 47.21
CA PHE A 909 1.72 -6.55 46.28
C PHE A 909 1.34 -7.16 44.91
N ALA A 910 2.22 -7.97 44.35
CA ALA A 910 2.01 -8.65 43.08
C ALA A 910 0.77 -9.56 43.09
N GLY A 911 0.58 -10.33 44.15
CA GLY A 911 -0.56 -11.22 44.31
C GLY A 911 -1.90 -10.48 44.40
N VAL A 912 -1.96 -9.43 45.23
CA VAL A 912 -3.16 -8.59 45.38
C VAL A 912 -3.57 -7.94 44.06
N ALA A 913 -2.61 -7.39 43.30
CA ALA A 913 -2.88 -6.79 41.99
C ALA A 913 -3.53 -7.78 41.01
N MET A 914 -3.05 -9.03 40.97
CA MET A 914 -3.62 -10.08 40.10
C MET A 914 -5.00 -10.54 40.56
N VAL A 915 -5.24 -10.66 41.88
CA VAL A 915 -6.58 -11.02 42.39
C VAL A 915 -7.60 -9.92 42.06
N ILE A 916 -7.25 -8.65 42.21
CA ILE A 916 -8.10 -7.52 41.80
C ILE A 916 -8.38 -7.57 40.30
N SER A 917 -7.38 -7.90 39.48
CA SER A 917 -7.56 -8.07 38.04
C SER A 917 -8.64 -9.12 37.70
N ALA A 918 -8.65 -10.27 38.38
CA ALA A 918 -9.65 -11.31 38.20
C ALA A 918 -11.06 -10.83 38.58
N ILE A 919 -11.18 -10.00 39.64
CA ILE A 919 -12.46 -9.40 40.07
C ILE A 919 -12.99 -8.42 39.01
N VAL A 920 -12.13 -7.54 38.48
CA VAL A 920 -12.52 -6.52 37.48
C VAL A 920 -13.12 -7.14 36.22
N VAL A 921 -12.55 -8.25 35.74
CA VAL A 921 -13.08 -8.97 34.55
C VAL A 921 -14.47 -9.55 34.81
N ASN A 922 -14.69 -10.16 35.97
CA ASN A 922 -16.02 -10.67 36.33
C ASN A 922 -17.06 -9.55 36.49
N LEU A 923 -16.67 -8.40 37.04
CA LEU A 923 -17.56 -7.25 37.21
C LEU A 923 -18.09 -6.73 35.86
N SER A 924 -17.25 -6.74 34.83
CA SER A 924 -17.63 -6.30 33.47
C SER A 924 -18.77 -7.14 32.86
N THR A 925 -18.80 -8.44 33.16
CA THR A 925 -19.85 -9.38 32.72
C THR A 925 -21.11 -9.21 33.55
N PHE A 926 -20.99 -8.97 34.86
CA PHE A 926 -22.12 -8.78 35.76
C PHE A 926 -22.90 -7.49 35.46
N CYS A 927 -22.21 -6.38 35.16
CA CYS A 927 -22.83 -5.11 34.74
C CYS A 927 -23.60 -5.25 33.40
N THR A 928 -23.14 -6.15 32.53
CA THR A 928 -23.79 -6.43 31.26
C THR A 928 -25.07 -7.25 31.46
N LEU A 929 -25.02 -8.30 32.28
CA LEU A 929 -26.21 -9.12 32.60
C LEU A 929 -27.33 -8.24 33.18
N PHE A 930 -26.98 -7.30 34.06
CA PHE A 930 -27.93 -6.34 34.64
C PHE A 930 -28.50 -5.33 33.64
N THR A 931 -27.75 -4.95 32.59
CA THR A 931 -28.25 -4.03 31.55
C THR A 931 -29.10 -4.75 30.52
N THR A 932 -28.78 -6.00 30.17
CA THR A 932 -29.62 -6.85 29.30
C THR A 932 -30.92 -7.23 30.01
N LEU A 933 -30.88 -7.63 31.29
CA LEU A 933 -32.09 -7.86 32.09
C LEU A 933 -32.95 -6.60 32.24
N LYS A 934 -32.33 -5.41 32.25
CA LYS A 934 -33.07 -4.13 32.19
C LYS A 934 -33.70 -3.88 30.83
N LYS A 935 -33.05 -4.30 29.72
CA LYS A 935 -33.55 -4.11 28.35
C LYS A 935 -34.69 -5.07 28.03
N ASP A 936 -34.58 -6.34 28.43
CA ASP A 936 -35.63 -7.34 28.25
C ASP A 936 -36.88 -6.98 29.09
N ASN A 937 -36.69 -6.43 30.30
CA ASN A 937 -37.80 -5.88 31.10
C ASN A 937 -38.43 -4.61 30.49
N TYR A 938 -37.72 -3.87 29.62
CA TYR A 938 -38.24 -2.69 28.92
C TYR A 938 -38.88 -3.04 27.56
N GLU A 939 -38.53 -4.18 26.95
CA GLU A 939 -39.17 -4.68 25.73
C GLU A 939 -40.47 -5.43 26.04
N ILE A 940 -40.58 -6.11 27.19
CA ILE A 940 -41.85 -6.72 27.65
C ILE A 940 -42.92 -5.65 27.93
N ASP A 941 -42.54 -4.43 28.35
CA ASP A 941 -43.48 -3.31 28.58
C ASP A 941 -43.86 -2.55 27.30
N ARG A 942 -43.21 -2.82 26.14
CA ARG A 942 -43.47 -2.11 24.87
C ARG A 942 -44.50 -2.75 23.97
N ASP A 943 -44.85 -4.02 24.20
CA ASP A 943 -45.82 -4.72 23.35
C ASP A 943 -47.28 -4.42 23.69
N GLU A 944 -47.58 -3.64 24.75
CA GLU A 944 -48.97 -3.36 25.12
C GLU A 944 -49.56 -2.04 24.63
N ASN A 945 -48.80 -1.03 24.21
CA ASN A 945 -49.41 0.24 23.77
C ASN A 945 -48.57 0.96 22.70
N GLY A 946 -48.96 0.81 21.43
CA GLY A 946 -48.47 1.65 20.35
C GLY A 946 -49.00 3.08 20.43
N VAL A 947 -48.16 4.07 20.10
CA VAL A 947 -48.48 5.37 19.45
C VAL A 947 -47.18 6.16 19.24
N ASN A 948 -47.17 6.92 18.14
CA ASN A 948 -46.06 7.70 17.57
C ASN A 948 -45.60 8.94 18.36
N ASP A 949 -44.35 9.29 18.06
CA ASP A 949 -43.71 10.62 17.94
C ASP A 949 -43.44 11.55 19.15
N PHE A 950 -42.17 11.99 19.14
CA PHE A 950 -41.62 13.28 19.54
C PHE A 950 -41.67 13.77 21.01
N GLN A 951 -40.53 14.37 21.38
CA GLN A 951 -40.22 15.16 22.58
C GLN A 951 -39.96 14.38 23.88
N PHE A 952 -38.71 14.40 24.36
CA PHE A 952 -38.46 14.64 25.78
C PHE A 952 -37.02 15.11 26.05
N VAL A 953 -36.85 16.43 26.04
CA VAL A 953 -35.95 17.13 26.97
C VAL A 953 -36.80 17.45 28.20
N GLU A 954 -36.22 17.35 29.39
CA GLU A 954 -36.74 17.90 30.67
C GLU A 954 -37.80 17.13 31.49
N HIS A 955 -37.46 15.96 32.06
CA HIS A 955 -37.95 15.61 33.41
C HIS A 955 -36.94 14.78 34.20
N ILE A 956 -35.87 15.44 34.65
CA ILE A 956 -35.15 15.02 35.86
C ILE A 956 -35.52 16.02 36.95
N LYS A 957 -36.58 15.73 37.70
CA LYS A 957 -36.78 16.15 39.10
C LYS A 957 -38.10 15.56 39.61
N ASN A 958 -38.00 14.82 40.71
CA ASN A 958 -39.05 14.08 41.43
C ASN A 958 -39.36 12.73 40.75
N GLU A 959 -39.14 11.56 41.35
CA GLU A 959 -39.52 11.18 42.70
C GLU A 959 -38.53 10.18 43.33
N LYS A 960 -37.95 10.57 44.46
CA LYS A 960 -37.61 9.65 45.55
C LYS A 960 -38.91 9.35 46.30
N LYS A 961 -39.53 8.18 46.08
CA LYS A 961 -40.33 7.42 47.08
C LYS A 961 -41.05 6.24 46.41
N ARG A 962 -40.48 5.04 46.55
CA ARG A 962 -41.20 3.85 47.05
C ARG A 962 -40.23 2.69 47.23
N SER A 963 -39.79 2.56 48.47
CA SER A 963 -39.41 1.28 49.09
C SER A 963 -40.68 0.45 49.30
N SER A 964 -40.48 -0.86 49.48
CA SER A 964 -41.42 -1.95 49.82
C SER A 964 -42.38 -2.38 48.71
N ASP A 965 -42.00 -3.42 47.96
CA ASP A 965 -42.50 -4.77 48.27
C ASP A 965 -41.65 -5.87 47.61
N ILE A 966 -41.21 -6.78 48.47
CA ILE A 966 -40.66 -8.09 48.14
C ILE A 966 -41.85 -8.97 47.74
N THR A 967 -41.75 -9.85 46.74
CA THR A 967 -41.73 -11.33 46.89
C THR A 967 -41.92 -12.04 45.54
N MET A 968 -41.10 -13.08 45.32
CA MET A 968 -41.33 -14.28 44.49
C MET A 968 -41.45 -14.13 42.97
N ILE A 969 -40.34 -14.36 42.26
CA ILE A 969 -40.38 -15.23 41.07
C ILE A 969 -39.21 -16.22 41.12
N LYS A 970 -39.58 -17.50 40.94
CA LYS A 970 -38.83 -18.74 41.12
C LYS A 970 -37.52 -18.79 40.32
N LEU A 971 -36.44 -19.06 41.03
CA LEU A 971 -35.22 -19.68 40.50
C LEU A 971 -35.57 -21.06 39.95
N ASN A 972 -35.55 -21.22 38.63
CA ASN A 972 -35.47 -22.53 38.00
C ASN A 972 -34.00 -22.78 37.63
N VAL A 973 -33.28 -23.36 38.57
CA VAL A 973 -31.93 -23.91 38.37
C VAL A 973 -32.06 -25.07 37.39
N ARG A 974 -31.61 -24.86 36.14
CA ARG A 974 -31.12 -25.95 35.29
C ARG A 974 -29.65 -25.67 34.99
N SER A 975 -28.81 -26.38 35.74
CA SER A 975 -27.42 -26.77 35.45
C SER A 975 -26.72 -26.07 34.27
N ILE A 976 -25.70 -25.27 34.58
CA ILE A 976 -24.29 -25.40 34.14
C ILE A 976 -23.44 -24.50 35.03
#